data_AF-A0A814GP52-F1
#
_entry.id   AF-A0A814GP52-F1
#
_cell.length_a   1.000
_cell.length_b   1.000
_cell.length_c   1.000
_cell.angle_alpha   90.00
_cell.angle_beta   90.00
_cell.angle_gamma   90.00
#
_symmetry.space_group_name_H-M   'P 1'
#
loop_
_entity.id
_entity.type
_entity.pdbx_description
1 polymer ?
#
loop_
_entity_poly.entity_id
_entity_poly.type
_entity_poly.pdbx_seq_one_letter_code
_entity_poly.pdbx_strand_id
1 'polypeptide(L)'
;MTEAILASRLRDMEEEMKSERDVRFRQEKELTVLRIDFDELEQQFDEITTARDREVDANKRLKQEIHDLRQKLELQSSESDENQSGLRRRFQDTVSDLTSQVEALSKGKTRHDKESKTFILEIEELKIEVESLARSKSQVVSANKELEGRLMEMSSKVDDAIRQLTDANTAKSRLAEENLTFSRRLETLEFELGTLQTTHRRAQGDLEEARLHLETEMATNRTLQSTVKSFQMDLESTKLQLEDELEAKAELQKVLIKIQEETRHLRDRLEKEIEGKNEEIEDQRRKFNARINEVQEQLTEVLVKTSNLEKIKQRLQTELDQIGDEIDKQRKRADEAVRRNKQLEHETQDARQRLNQISAEFESALQANRNYQSELVKLKSLNEQFTEQIDIVTRDKRRLQDEMDVALNQISDLNTRLVEMDRIRKQLDAEKLSLNSTIEDYREQVHIEITKYNSLHGSVERLRADLEKKIQEREEELDTIRSGHRRQLEQIQAQMEEGEARFKADMNRLKSKSQAEIDELRVRCESFKKAKIDMENQLKKLQANIKEIHDQFIEEQTLHEASRELLAAADKRNGLLRGEVEELRVLLDRSDKARKTTELELHDSEQRLTETVSFANRAIAERKKFEADAIQYQGEIVDIRQELKIVEERARKFGAELIHRDEDIRHEREKAAEAEASKRALDQQLRDCNAKIDEAEAYARAEGKRLAAKYEGRVNGMQRESDLNFSSGLTILPGLSFKSDISIAAVCFCQDKPEQVAVFYEQIYTTSYGAIYNVRNPDKPLKLLNCEASVRCCSSSMVYLFAGCHDGSIVLFDTSEPTKYKTDSQEPIPSSPTFSTANIQFNERHYSEVIRVLPLQTTNVTNNNDRSSSSFSLASLDKNGLIIIWSVIELTQSDEAGSIADLGLKPGGRVRMIQTSSMQIKQSIYMAKDSIQAFDLSCPINDVDNLYVASNANAVYHMTRYGEMGSPSKLRVSTDLEAQIEVTCLSFNPMVNKLLLVGTGHGQLHLYTTGRDEPILTWSQAFRSSAIVRSCNWSTGRASIFFAHDSQGHIKYWDLTKDLYQPLGNVKIENLSHFILSISSQAETAFALVTKQNSSQIEIHQLKRTFTTHSDSFNDNFKTILKDIMTNT
;
A
#
# COMPACT_ATOMS: atom_id res chain seq x y z
N MET A 1 158.45 -172.04 84.66
CA MET A 1 158.54 -170.57 84.84
C MET A 1 157.79 -169.78 83.75
N THR A 2 156.88 -170.42 83.00
CA THR A 2 156.08 -169.81 81.92
C THR A 2 154.61 -169.54 82.29
N GLU A 3 154.10 -170.07 83.42
CA GLU A 3 152.71 -169.86 83.85
C GLU A 3 152.46 -168.53 84.59
N ALA A 4 153.49 -167.86 85.11
CA ALA A 4 153.29 -166.64 85.91
C ALA A 4 153.04 -165.36 85.08
N ILE A 5 153.39 -165.34 83.79
CA ILE A 5 153.28 -164.14 82.93
C ILE A 5 151.88 -164.03 82.28
N LEU A 6 151.20 -165.15 82.05
CA LEU A 6 149.87 -165.15 81.41
C LEU A 6 148.73 -164.73 82.36
N ALA A 7 148.85 -165.00 83.67
CA ALA A 7 147.82 -164.65 84.65
C ALA A 7 147.77 -163.15 85.02
N SER A 8 148.83 -162.39 84.75
CA SER A 8 148.85 -160.93 84.96
C SER A 8 148.12 -160.20 83.83
N ARG A 9 148.36 -160.62 82.57
CA ARG A 9 147.82 -159.95 81.38
C ARG A 9 146.29 -160.06 81.26
N LEU A 10 145.72 -161.14 81.77
CA LEU A 10 144.26 -161.38 81.74
C LEU A 10 143.48 -160.47 82.69
N ARG A 11 144.08 -160.09 83.84
CA ARG A 11 143.42 -159.20 84.81
C ARG A 11 143.33 -157.77 84.30
N ASP A 12 144.40 -157.27 83.69
CA ASP A 12 144.43 -155.90 83.17
C ASP A 12 143.40 -155.70 82.04
N MET A 13 143.20 -156.73 81.19
CA MET A 13 142.17 -156.68 80.13
C MET A 13 140.73 -156.75 80.66
N GLU A 14 140.48 -157.42 81.78
CA GLU A 14 139.14 -157.47 82.40
C GLU A 14 138.76 -156.13 83.04
N GLU A 15 139.72 -155.39 83.60
CA GLU A 15 139.48 -154.05 84.15
C GLU A 15 139.20 -153.00 83.06
N GLU A 16 139.96 -153.01 81.94
CA GLU A 16 139.72 -152.09 80.82
C GLU A 16 138.31 -152.27 80.21
N MET A 17 137.90 -153.52 79.97
CA MET A 17 136.57 -153.86 79.45
C MET A 17 135.41 -153.37 80.34
N LYS A 18 135.61 -153.31 81.65
CA LYS A 18 134.59 -152.84 82.59
C LYS A 18 134.46 -151.32 82.56
N SER A 19 135.59 -150.62 82.46
CA SER A 19 135.61 -149.16 82.35
C SER A 19 134.93 -148.65 81.06
N GLU A 20 135.09 -149.37 79.95
CA GLU A 20 134.52 -148.99 78.67
C GLU A 20 132.99 -149.17 78.64
N ARG A 21 132.45 -150.18 79.33
CA ARG A 21 131.00 -150.36 79.48
C ARG A 21 130.33 -149.22 80.25
N ASP A 22 130.96 -148.72 81.31
CA ASP A 22 130.42 -147.63 82.14
C ASP A 22 130.45 -146.27 81.42
N VAL A 23 131.39 -146.06 80.49
CA VAL A 23 131.41 -144.87 79.62
C VAL A 23 130.29 -144.94 78.58
N ARG A 24 130.09 -146.11 77.96
CA ARG A 24 129.05 -146.30 76.94
C ARG A 24 127.64 -146.08 77.50
N PHE A 25 127.37 -146.59 78.70
CA PHE A 25 126.08 -146.41 79.37
C PHE A 25 125.77 -144.93 79.68
N ARG A 26 126.80 -144.14 80.04
CA ARG A 26 126.65 -142.69 80.26
C ARG A 26 126.34 -141.95 78.96
N GLN A 27 127.03 -142.30 77.87
CA GLN A 27 126.78 -141.71 76.56
C GLN A 27 125.38 -142.05 76.02
N GLU A 28 124.92 -143.28 76.20
CA GLU A 28 123.55 -143.66 75.81
C GLU A 28 122.49 -142.87 76.60
N LYS A 29 122.73 -142.60 77.88
CA LYS A 29 121.82 -141.80 78.70
C LYS A 29 121.80 -140.32 78.28
N GLU A 30 122.95 -139.73 77.97
CA GLU A 30 123.02 -138.36 77.40
C GLU A 30 122.32 -138.28 76.04
N LEU A 31 122.47 -139.27 75.17
CA LEU A 31 121.76 -139.33 73.88
C LEU A 31 120.24 -139.39 74.05
N THR A 32 119.73 -140.14 75.03
CA THR A 32 118.29 -140.17 75.31
C THR A 32 117.76 -138.83 75.82
N VAL A 33 118.52 -138.11 76.65
CA VAL A 33 118.12 -136.77 77.13
C VAL A 33 118.12 -135.77 75.98
N LEU A 34 119.18 -135.75 75.16
CA LEU A 34 119.25 -134.88 73.98
C LEU A 34 118.15 -135.16 72.95
N ARG A 35 117.67 -136.42 72.87
CA ARG A 35 116.55 -136.78 71.98
C ARG A 35 115.22 -136.19 72.49
N ILE A 36 114.97 -136.28 73.80
CA ILE A 36 113.78 -135.69 74.42
C ILE A 36 113.81 -134.15 74.26
N ASP A 37 114.95 -133.52 74.50
CA ASP A 37 115.11 -132.07 74.33
C ASP A 37 114.90 -131.65 72.86
N PHE A 38 115.33 -132.48 71.90
CA PHE A 38 115.09 -132.25 70.47
C PHE A 38 113.60 -132.35 70.12
N ASP A 39 112.91 -133.40 70.60
CA ASP A 39 111.48 -133.60 70.35
C ASP A 39 110.64 -132.48 71.01
N GLU A 40 111.02 -131.97 72.19
CA GLU A 40 110.38 -130.79 72.83
C GLU A 40 110.60 -129.50 72.03
N LEU A 41 111.81 -129.27 71.50
CA LEU A 41 112.09 -128.12 70.64
C LEU A 41 111.33 -128.17 69.31
N GLU A 42 111.17 -129.36 68.72
CA GLU A 42 110.40 -129.56 67.50
C GLU A 42 108.91 -129.26 67.73
N GLN A 43 108.34 -129.70 68.86
CA GLN A 43 106.96 -129.38 69.22
C GLN A 43 106.76 -127.86 69.44
N GLN A 44 107.70 -127.18 70.10
CA GLN A 44 107.64 -125.71 70.25
C GLN A 44 107.73 -124.99 68.91
N PHE A 45 108.53 -125.51 67.97
CA PHE A 45 108.64 -124.93 66.63
C PHE A 45 107.34 -125.07 65.84
N ASP A 46 106.66 -126.21 65.93
CA ASP A 46 105.35 -126.43 65.29
C ASP A 46 104.25 -125.54 65.90
N GLU A 47 104.24 -125.35 67.23
CA GLU A 47 103.31 -124.43 67.89
C GLU A 47 103.52 -122.97 67.48
N ILE A 48 104.77 -122.51 67.38
CA ILE A 48 105.09 -121.16 66.89
C ILE A 48 104.69 -121.00 65.41
N THR A 49 104.92 -122.02 64.59
CA THR A 49 104.59 -122.00 63.16
C THR A 49 103.07 -121.91 62.96
N THR A 50 102.29 -122.70 63.70
CA THR A 50 100.82 -122.64 63.63
C THR A 50 100.24 -121.34 64.20
N ALA A 51 100.86 -120.73 65.22
CA ALA A 51 100.48 -119.41 65.72
C ALA A 51 100.72 -118.31 64.68
N ARG A 52 101.88 -118.35 63.99
CA ARG A 52 102.21 -117.42 62.91
C ARG A 52 101.22 -117.52 61.75
N ASP A 53 100.85 -118.73 61.33
CA ASP A 53 99.92 -118.91 60.20
C ASP A 53 98.52 -118.34 60.50
N ARG A 54 98.03 -118.51 61.74
CA ARG A 54 96.77 -117.88 62.18
C ARG A 54 96.84 -116.35 62.13
N GLU A 55 97.97 -115.75 62.52
CA GLU A 55 98.16 -114.31 62.48
C GLU A 55 98.24 -113.77 61.03
N VAL A 56 98.88 -114.51 60.12
CA VAL A 56 98.94 -114.16 58.69
C VAL A 56 97.56 -114.20 58.05
N ASP A 57 96.74 -115.21 58.35
CA ASP A 57 95.39 -115.30 57.81
C ASP A 57 94.44 -114.24 58.39
N ALA A 58 94.57 -113.91 59.68
CA ALA A 58 93.87 -112.78 60.29
C ALA A 58 94.25 -111.46 59.61
N ASN A 59 95.55 -111.24 59.33
CA ASN A 59 96.02 -110.05 58.63
C ASN A 59 95.54 -109.97 57.17
N LYS A 60 95.40 -111.09 56.46
CA LYS A 60 94.81 -111.11 55.11
C LYS A 60 93.35 -110.67 55.13
N ARG A 61 92.56 -111.16 56.10
CA ARG A 61 91.14 -110.76 56.27
C ARG A 61 91.01 -109.27 56.58
N LEU A 62 91.83 -108.76 57.51
CA LEU A 62 91.88 -107.33 57.84
C LEU A 62 92.24 -106.46 56.62
N LYS A 63 93.23 -106.87 55.82
CA LYS A 63 93.59 -106.15 54.59
C LYS A 63 92.46 -106.12 53.56
N GLN A 64 91.72 -107.22 53.44
CA GLN A 64 90.60 -107.32 52.50
C GLN A 64 89.40 -106.47 52.97
N GLU A 65 89.10 -106.48 54.27
CA GLU A 65 88.04 -105.64 54.86
C GLU A 65 88.39 -104.15 54.76
N ILE A 66 89.66 -103.77 54.97
CA ILE A 66 90.14 -102.40 54.73
C ILE A 66 90.01 -102.00 53.25
N HIS A 67 90.26 -102.92 52.32
CA HIS A 67 90.11 -102.63 50.89
C HIS A 67 88.63 -102.40 50.53
N ASP A 68 87.74 -103.28 50.97
CA ASP A 68 86.30 -103.16 50.71
C ASP A 68 85.70 -101.91 51.35
N LEU A 69 86.15 -101.55 52.57
CA LEU A 69 85.73 -100.32 53.23
C LEU A 69 86.24 -99.06 52.52
N ARG A 70 87.46 -99.08 51.98
CA ARG A 70 87.99 -97.97 51.17
C ARG A 70 87.20 -97.80 49.87
N GLN A 71 86.90 -98.90 49.18
CA GLN A 71 86.12 -98.85 47.95
C GLN A 71 84.69 -98.33 48.20
N LYS A 72 84.04 -98.76 49.29
CA LYS A 72 82.73 -98.23 49.70
C LYS A 72 82.80 -96.74 50.05
N LEU A 73 83.83 -96.30 50.76
CA LEU A 73 84.02 -94.89 51.10
C LEU A 73 84.24 -94.04 49.85
N GLU A 74 85.01 -94.53 48.87
CA GLU A 74 85.30 -93.83 47.62
C GLU A 74 84.05 -93.73 46.73
N LEU A 75 83.24 -94.80 46.64
CA LEU A 75 81.93 -94.78 45.99
C LEU A 75 80.97 -93.79 46.67
N GLN A 76 80.87 -93.82 48.00
CA GLN A 76 79.99 -92.93 48.74
C GLN A 76 80.43 -91.46 48.66
N SER A 77 81.75 -91.20 48.62
CA SER A 77 82.29 -89.85 48.37
C SER A 77 81.94 -89.38 46.96
N SER A 78 82.10 -90.23 45.95
CA SER A 78 81.76 -89.91 44.56
C SER A 78 80.26 -89.61 44.41
N GLU A 79 79.39 -90.43 45.01
CA GLU A 79 77.94 -90.18 45.00
C GLU A 79 77.57 -88.90 45.76
N SER A 80 78.25 -88.60 46.87
CA SER A 80 78.06 -87.34 47.61
C SER A 80 78.50 -86.14 46.77
N ASP A 81 79.61 -86.22 46.05
CA ASP A 81 80.13 -85.13 45.21
C ASP A 81 79.25 -84.92 43.96
N GLU A 82 78.73 -85.98 43.34
CA GLU A 82 77.72 -85.88 42.28
C GLU A 82 76.40 -85.28 42.79
N ASN A 83 75.94 -85.69 43.97
CA ASN A 83 74.73 -85.11 44.58
C ASN A 83 74.93 -83.63 44.95
N GLN A 84 76.08 -83.26 45.51
CA GLN A 84 76.38 -81.86 45.84
C GLN A 84 76.53 -80.99 44.58
N SER A 85 77.20 -81.48 43.53
CA SER A 85 77.31 -80.75 42.26
C SER A 85 75.96 -80.64 41.56
N GLY A 86 75.14 -81.70 41.59
CA GLY A 86 73.76 -81.69 41.11
C GLY A 86 72.88 -80.69 41.84
N LEU A 87 72.94 -80.65 43.18
CA LEU A 87 72.23 -79.64 43.98
C LEU A 87 72.72 -78.23 43.68
N ARG A 88 74.04 -78.00 43.60
CA ARG A 88 74.61 -76.68 43.27
C ARG A 88 74.15 -76.21 41.90
N ARG A 89 74.11 -77.09 40.90
CA ARG A 89 73.64 -76.77 39.55
C ARG A 89 72.16 -76.40 39.56
N ARG A 90 71.30 -77.20 40.20
CA ARG A 90 69.88 -76.87 40.35
C ARG A 90 69.67 -75.56 41.11
N PHE A 91 70.38 -75.33 42.21
CA PHE A 91 70.32 -74.06 42.93
C PHE A 91 70.74 -72.90 42.04
N GLN A 92 71.81 -73.05 41.26
CA GLN A 92 72.27 -72.02 40.34
C GLN A 92 71.29 -71.75 39.20
N ASP A 93 70.66 -72.79 38.66
CA ASP A 93 69.60 -72.67 37.66
C ASP A 93 68.37 -71.95 38.26
N THR A 94 67.94 -72.31 39.48
CA THR A 94 66.84 -71.61 40.16
C THR A 94 67.18 -70.16 40.51
N VAL A 95 68.42 -69.87 40.90
CA VAL A 95 68.88 -68.50 41.14
C VAL A 95 68.89 -67.72 39.83
N SER A 96 69.32 -68.33 38.72
CA SER A 96 69.29 -67.71 37.39
C SER A 96 67.85 -67.39 36.96
N ASP A 97 66.92 -68.35 37.11
CA ASP A 97 65.50 -68.17 36.78
C ASP A 97 64.84 -67.10 37.65
N LEU A 98 65.09 -67.10 38.97
CA LEU A 98 64.60 -66.06 39.88
C LEU A 98 65.22 -64.70 39.54
N THR A 99 66.50 -64.65 39.16
CA THR A 99 67.15 -63.40 38.72
C THR A 99 66.49 -62.87 37.45
N SER A 100 66.21 -63.74 36.47
CA SER A 100 65.50 -63.37 35.24
C SER A 100 64.07 -62.90 35.51
N GLN A 101 63.34 -63.55 36.43
CA GLN A 101 62.02 -63.10 36.88
C GLN A 101 62.07 -61.73 37.57
N VAL A 102 63.07 -61.47 38.41
CA VAL A 102 63.28 -60.16 39.04
C VAL A 102 63.57 -59.08 38.00
N GLU A 103 64.39 -59.36 36.99
CA GLU A 103 64.65 -58.43 35.88
C GLU A 103 63.39 -58.16 35.04
N ALA A 104 62.60 -59.19 34.75
CA ALA A 104 61.33 -59.06 34.02
C ALA A 104 60.31 -58.23 34.83
N LEU A 105 60.17 -58.49 36.13
CA LEU A 105 59.31 -57.72 37.02
C LEU A 105 59.80 -56.27 37.18
N SER A 106 61.11 -56.04 37.24
CA SER A 106 61.70 -54.69 37.30
C SER A 106 61.41 -53.90 36.01
N LYS A 107 61.56 -54.52 34.84
CA LYS A 107 61.17 -53.92 33.55
C LYS A 107 59.66 -53.66 33.48
N GLY A 108 58.83 -54.61 33.91
CA GLY A 108 57.38 -54.44 34.01
C GLY A 108 56.99 -53.26 34.91
N LYS A 109 57.61 -53.15 36.08
CA LYS A 109 57.41 -52.02 37.01
C LYS A 109 57.78 -50.70 36.36
N THR A 110 58.95 -50.58 35.74
CA THR A 110 59.36 -49.31 35.07
C THR A 110 58.45 -48.94 33.91
N ARG A 111 57.87 -49.91 33.20
CA ARG A 111 56.86 -49.68 32.17
C ARG A 111 55.55 -49.15 32.77
N HIS A 112 55.04 -49.80 33.82
CA HIS A 112 53.82 -49.35 34.50
C HIS A 112 54.00 -48.00 35.20
N ASP A 113 55.19 -47.70 35.75
CA ASP A 113 55.49 -46.38 36.31
C ASP A 113 55.48 -45.28 35.24
N LYS A 114 55.86 -45.61 33.99
CA LYS A 114 55.76 -44.67 32.85
C LYS A 114 54.30 -44.50 32.40
N GLU A 115 53.57 -45.59 32.25
CA GLU A 115 52.14 -45.58 31.87
C GLU A 115 51.30 -44.83 32.93
N SER A 116 51.61 -45.02 34.23
CA SER A 116 50.97 -44.28 35.31
C SER A 116 51.25 -42.77 35.23
N LYS A 117 52.48 -42.36 34.91
CA LYS A 117 52.81 -40.95 34.71
C LYS A 117 52.10 -40.34 33.50
N THR A 118 51.95 -41.08 32.41
CA THR A 118 51.19 -40.58 31.24
C THR A 118 49.72 -40.44 31.58
N PHE A 119 49.11 -41.39 32.29
CA PHE A 119 47.71 -41.26 32.74
C PHE A 119 47.51 -40.08 33.70
N ILE A 120 48.48 -39.79 34.57
CA ILE A 120 48.42 -38.61 35.45
C ILE A 120 48.42 -37.31 34.64
N LEU A 121 49.21 -37.22 33.57
CA LEU A 121 49.24 -36.04 32.69
C LEU A 121 47.93 -35.90 31.91
N GLU A 122 47.40 -36.98 31.34
CA GLU A 122 46.11 -36.98 30.64
C GLU A 122 44.95 -36.58 31.57
N ILE A 123 44.95 -37.05 32.83
CA ILE A 123 43.96 -36.65 33.83
C ILE A 123 44.04 -35.15 34.12
N GLU A 124 45.24 -34.58 34.23
CA GLU A 124 45.40 -33.14 34.49
C GLU A 124 44.99 -32.29 33.28
N GLU A 125 45.28 -32.74 32.05
CA GLU A 125 44.80 -32.08 30.82
C GLU A 125 43.27 -32.11 30.71
N LEU A 126 42.65 -33.28 30.93
CA LEU A 126 41.19 -33.41 30.93
C LEU A 126 40.54 -32.56 32.02
N LYS A 127 41.18 -32.41 33.18
CA LYS A 127 40.69 -31.56 34.26
C LYS A 127 40.72 -30.08 33.87
N ILE A 128 41.78 -29.61 33.22
CA ILE A 128 41.86 -28.25 32.67
C ILE A 128 40.76 -28.02 31.62
N GLU A 129 40.52 -29.00 30.75
CA GLU A 129 39.46 -28.93 29.74
C GLU A 129 38.07 -28.84 30.39
N VAL A 130 37.79 -29.68 31.39
CA VAL A 130 36.54 -29.63 32.17
C VAL A 130 36.34 -28.27 32.86
N GLU A 131 37.38 -27.69 33.44
CA GLU A 131 37.31 -26.34 34.04
C GLU A 131 37.08 -25.24 33.00
N SER A 132 37.64 -25.38 31.80
CA SER A 132 37.41 -24.45 30.69
C SER A 132 35.96 -24.53 30.18
N LEU A 133 35.42 -25.74 30.04
CA LEU A 133 34.03 -26.00 29.65
C LEU A 133 33.05 -25.52 30.72
N ALA A 134 33.36 -25.70 32.01
CA ALA A 134 32.55 -25.19 33.11
C ALA A 134 32.46 -23.65 33.08
N ARG A 135 33.56 -22.95 32.77
CA ARG A 135 33.58 -21.49 32.60
C ARG A 135 32.74 -21.04 31.40
N SER A 136 32.91 -21.69 30.24
CA SER A 136 32.11 -21.40 29.04
C SER A 136 30.61 -21.63 29.28
N LYS A 137 30.25 -22.75 29.92
CA LYS A 137 28.86 -23.06 30.31
C LYS A 137 28.27 -21.98 31.21
N SER A 138 29.03 -21.50 32.20
CA SER A 138 28.57 -20.43 33.11
C SER A 138 28.27 -19.13 32.36
N GLN A 139 29.12 -18.76 31.39
CA GLN A 139 28.90 -17.58 30.54
C GLN A 139 27.64 -17.71 29.68
N VAL A 140 27.43 -18.87 29.06
CA VAL A 140 26.24 -19.15 28.23
C VAL A 140 24.97 -19.12 29.09
N VAL A 141 25.00 -19.71 30.30
CA VAL A 141 23.87 -19.68 31.23
C VAL A 141 23.53 -18.24 31.65
N SER A 142 24.54 -17.40 31.91
CA SER A 142 24.33 -15.99 32.23
C SER A 142 23.71 -15.23 31.05
N ALA A 143 24.19 -15.46 29.83
CA ALA A 143 23.65 -14.84 28.62
C ALA A 143 22.20 -15.27 28.34
N ASN A 144 21.89 -16.55 28.51
CA ASN A 144 20.51 -17.05 28.38
C ASN A 144 19.58 -16.40 29.40
N LYS A 145 20.03 -16.23 30.64
CA LYS A 145 19.23 -15.57 31.69
C LYS A 145 18.94 -14.09 31.36
N GLU A 146 19.89 -13.40 30.72
CA GLU A 146 19.66 -12.03 30.25
C GLU A 146 18.68 -12.00 29.06
N LEU A 147 18.78 -12.95 28.13
CA LEU A 147 17.85 -13.09 27.02
C LEU A 147 16.43 -13.43 27.49
N GLU A 148 16.28 -14.35 28.45
CA GLU A 148 15.00 -14.65 29.10
C GLU A 148 14.40 -13.40 29.76
N GLY A 149 15.23 -12.58 30.43
CA GLY A 149 14.81 -11.30 30.99
C GLY A 149 14.29 -10.32 29.93
N ARG A 150 15.00 -10.17 28.81
CA ARG A 150 14.56 -9.33 27.68
C ARG A 150 13.27 -9.86 27.04
N LEU A 151 13.13 -11.18 26.94
CA LEU A 151 11.94 -11.82 26.38
C LEU A 151 10.72 -11.57 27.28
N MET A 152 10.90 -11.65 28.61
CA MET A 152 9.85 -11.34 29.58
C MET A 152 9.45 -9.85 29.54
N GLU A 153 10.41 -8.94 29.38
CA GLU A 153 10.14 -7.50 29.21
C GLU A 153 9.39 -7.21 27.91
N MET A 154 9.78 -7.85 26.80
CA MET A 154 9.08 -7.73 25.52
C MET A 154 7.67 -8.33 25.58
N SER A 155 7.49 -9.44 26.27
CA SER A 155 6.17 -10.03 26.52
C SER A 155 5.27 -9.06 27.28
N SER A 156 5.78 -8.42 28.34
CA SER A 156 5.03 -7.39 29.09
C SER A 156 4.65 -6.20 28.20
N LYS A 157 5.55 -5.74 27.32
CA LYS A 157 5.26 -4.65 26.36
C LYS A 157 4.19 -5.06 25.34
N VAL A 158 4.17 -6.32 24.92
CA VAL A 158 3.14 -6.85 24.04
C VAL A 158 1.79 -6.90 24.76
N ASP A 159 1.75 -7.36 26.02
CA ASP A 159 0.51 -7.40 26.81
C ASP A 159 -0.05 -5.98 27.05
N ASP A 160 0.81 -5.00 27.33
CA ASP A 160 0.42 -3.60 27.46
C ASP A 160 -0.08 -3.01 26.14
N ALA A 161 0.56 -3.34 25.01
CA ALA A 161 0.11 -2.93 23.68
C ALA A 161 -1.24 -3.57 23.31
N ILE A 162 -1.47 -4.83 23.67
CA ILE A 162 -2.76 -5.51 23.49
C ILE A 162 -3.84 -4.81 24.31
N ARG A 163 -3.55 -4.43 25.57
CA ARG A 163 -4.49 -3.67 26.41
C ARG A 163 -4.82 -2.30 25.81
N GLN A 164 -3.81 -1.55 25.36
CA GLN A 164 -4.03 -0.26 24.69
C GLN A 164 -4.86 -0.41 23.41
N LEU A 165 -4.64 -1.48 22.64
CA LEU A 165 -5.40 -1.76 21.44
C LEU A 165 -6.85 -2.16 21.75
N THR A 166 -7.09 -2.90 22.83
CA THR A 166 -8.47 -3.17 23.30
C THR A 166 -9.16 -1.90 23.76
N ASP A 167 -8.50 -1.04 24.53
CA ASP A 167 -9.08 0.23 24.99
C ASP A 167 -9.38 1.15 23.80
N ALA A 168 -8.47 1.26 22.84
CA ALA A 168 -8.68 2.00 21.59
C ALA A 168 -9.85 1.46 20.76
N ASN A 169 -10.02 0.13 20.68
CA ASN A 169 -11.16 -0.48 20.00
C ASN A 169 -12.49 -0.20 20.71
N THR A 170 -12.52 -0.19 22.04
CA THR A 170 -13.72 0.21 22.79
C THR A 170 -14.06 1.69 22.59
N ALA A 171 -13.05 2.58 22.58
CA ALA A 171 -13.23 3.99 22.28
C ALA A 171 -13.74 4.21 20.85
N LYS A 172 -13.18 3.50 19.87
CA LYS A 172 -13.64 3.52 18.48
C LYS A 172 -15.09 3.06 18.33
N SER A 173 -15.51 2.04 19.08
CA SER A 173 -16.89 1.55 19.05
C SER A 173 -17.86 2.57 19.63
N ARG A 174 -17.49 3.25 20.73
CA ARG A 174 -18.29 4.36 21.30
C ARG A 174 -18.39 5.53 20.33
N LEU A 175 -17.27 5.96 19.74
CA LEU A 175 -17.26 7.02 18.74
C LEU A 175 -18.10 6.65 17.51
N ALA A 176 -18.12 5.39 17.09
CA ALA A 176 -18.98 4.94 15.99
C ALA A 176 -20.47 4.99 16.35
N GLU A 177 -20.83 4.67 17.59
CA GLU A 177 -22.21 4.79 18.10
C GLU A 177 -22.64 6.25 18.23
N GLU A 178 -21.76 7.12 18.73
CA GLU A 178 -21.96 8.58 18.76
C GLU A 178 -22.14 9.12 17.33
N ASN A 179 -21.29 8.73 16.39
CA ASN A 179 -21.40 9.16 14.99
C ASN A 179 -22.71 8.68 14.33
N LEU A 180 -23.20 7.48 14.71
CA LEU A 180 -24.51 6.98 14.27
C LEU A 180 -25.66 7.83 14.84
N THR A 181 -25.56 8.23 16.10
CA THR A 181 -26.56 9.12 16.73
C THR A 181 -26.54 10.53 16.13
N PHE A 182 -25.35 11.09 15.83
CA PHE A 182 -25.21 12.35 15.11
C PHE A 182 -25.76 12.27 13.68
N SER A 183 -25.51 11.17 12.97
CA SER A 183 -26.07 10.96 11.62
C SER A 183 -27.59 10.93 11.64
N ARG A 184 -28.20 10.21 12.60
CA ARG A 184 -29.67 10.22 12.80
C ARG A 184 -30.19 11.62 13.15
N ARG A 185 -29.46 12.38 13.97
CA ARG A 185 -29.82 13.76 14.32
C ARG A 185 -29.78 14.68 13.09
N LEU A 186 -28.78 14.51 12.23
CA LEU A 186 -28.65 15.19 10.95
C LEU A 186 -29.83 14.87 10.03
N GLU A 187 -30.18 13.60 9.85
CA GLU A 187 -31.34 13.20 9.04
C GLU A 187 -32.65 13.81 9.56
N THR A 188 -32.80 13.89 10.90
CA THR A 188 -33.98 14.51 11.51
C THR A 188 -34.02 16.03 11.24
N LEU A 189 -32.88 16.71 11.35
CA LEU A 189 -32.75 18.14 11.06
C LEU A 189 -32.90 18.46 9.58
N GLU A 190 -32.43 17.60 8.68
CA GLU A 190 -32.62 17.72 7.23
C GLU A 190 -34.10 17.53 6.85
N PHE A 191 -34.78 16.60 7.51
CA PHE A 191 -36.23 16.44 7.37
C PHE A 191 -36.97 17.70 7.84
N GLU A 192 -36.64 18.22 9.02
CA GLU A 192 -37.21 19.47 9.53
C GLU A 192 -36.92 20.67 8.60
N LEU A 193 -35.69 20.80 8.10
CA LEU A 193 -35.30 21.83 7.14
C LEU A 193 -36.10 21.71 5.83
N GLY A 194 -36.29 20.49 5.32
CA GLY A 194 -37.12 20.22 4.16
C GLY A 194 -38.57 20.65 4.36
N THR A 195 -39.16 20.35 5.52
CA THR A 195 -40.51 20.82 5.86
C THR A 195 -40.58 22.35 5.96
N LEU A 196 -39.60 22.99 6.61
CA LEU A 196 -39.51 24.45 6.71
C LEU A 196 -39.33 25.14 5.34
N GLN A 197 -38.57 24.55 4.43
CA GLN A 197 -38.44 25.07 3.07
C GLN A 197 -39.75 24.99 2.30
N THR A 198 -40.53 23.90 2.46
CA THR A 198 -41.84 23.79 1.82
C THR A 198 -42.86 24.77 2.38
N THR A 199 -42.88 25.00 3.69
CA THR A 199 -43.76 26.00 4.31
C THR A 199 -43.33 27.42 3.96
N HIS A 200 -42.02 27.70 3.85
CA HIS A 200 -41.51 28.98 3.39
C HIS A 200 -41.93 29.29 1.95
N ARG A 201 -41.79 28.33 1.02
CA ARG A 201 -42.26 28.51 -0.36
C ARG A 201 -43.77 28.74 -0.45
N ARG A 202 -44.55 28.05 0.40
CA ARG A 202 -46.00 28.26 0.49
C ARG A 202 -46.33 29.68 0.97
N ALA A 203 -45.68 30.13 2.05
CA ALA A 203 -45.86 31.47 2.59
C ALA A 203 -45.39 32.56 1.62
N GLN A 204 -44.35 32.31 0.82
CA GLN A 204 -43.94 33.19 -0.28
C GLN A 204 -45.01 33.27 -1.37
N GLY A 205 -45.59 32.15 -1.79
CA GLY A 205 -46.69 32.12 -2.74
C GLY A 205 -47.93 32.88 -2.24
N ASP A 206 -48.31 32.66 -0.97
CA ASP A 206 -49.43 33.36 -0.34
C ASP A 206 -49.16 34.88 -0.25
N LEU A 207 -47.90 35.30 -0.04
CA LEU A 207 -47.49 36.71 -0.02
C LEU A 207 -47.53 37.35 -1.41
N GLU A 208 -47.12 36.63 -2.45
CA GLU A 208 -47.18 37.08 -3.85
C GLU A 208 -48.63 37.22 -4.31
N GLU A 209 -49.49 36.27 -3.95
CA GLU A 209 -50.92 36.32 -4.24
C GLU A 209 -51.60 37.51 -3.53
N ALA A 210 -51.28 37.75 -2.26
CA ALA A 210 -51.76 38.91 -1.51
C ALA A 210 -51.27 40.25 -2.11
N ARG A 211 -50.02 40.31 -2.60
CA ARG A 211 -49.50 41.49 -3.32
C ARG A 211 -50.25 41.75 -4.61
N LEU A 212 -50.51 40.71 -5.39
CA LEU A 212 -51.28 40.81 -6.64
C LEU A 212 -52.71 41.32 -6.34
N HIS A 213 -53.34 40.79 -5.30
CA HIS A 213 -54.66 41.25 -4.86
C HIS A 213 -54.65 42.73 -4.47
N LEU A 214 -53.66 43.18 -3.69
CA LEU A 214 -53.51 44.58 -3.31
C LEU A 214 -53.30 45.50 -4.53
N GLU A 215 -52.50 45.08 -5.52
CA GLU A 215 -52.32 45.84 -6.75
C GLU A 215 -53.60 45.95 -7.56
N THR A 216 -54.40 44.87 -7.63
CA THR A 216 -55.71 44.92 -8.30
C THR A 216 -56.70 45.83 -7.58
N GLU A 217 -56.76 45.79 -6.25
CA GLU A 217 -57.56 46.72 -5.44
C GLU A 217 -57.10 48.17 -5.58
N MET A 218 -55.79 48.43 -5.65
CA MET A 218 -55.27 49.76 -5.88
C MET A 218 -55.62 50.28 -7.29
N ALA A 219 -55.64 49.40 -8.30
CA ALA A 219 -56.05 49.75 -9.65
C ALA A 219 -57.56 50.08 -9.71
N THR A 220 -58.40 49.24 -9.08
CA THR A 220 -59.85 49.51 -9.02
C THR A 220 -60.14 50.77 -8.22
N ASN A 221 -59.45 51.02 -7.10
CA ASN A 221 -59.63 52.22 -6.30
C ASN A 221 -59.21 53.50 -7.06
N ARG A 222 -58.13 53.45 -7.88
CA ARG A 222 -57.76 54.55 -8.78
C ARG A 222 -58.85 54.82 -9.83
N THR A 223 -59.42 53.77 -10.43
CA THR A 223 -60.54 53.93 -11.37
C THR A 223 -61.78 54.49 -10.69
N LEU A 224 -62.11 54.04 -9.48
CA LEU A 224 -63.23 54.57 -8.69
C LEU A 224 -63.01 56.04 -8.31
N GLN A 225 -61.80 56.43 -7.90
CA GLN A 225 -61.44 57.83 -7.67
C GLN A 225 -61.63 58.70 -8.92
N SER A 226 -61.31 58.18 -10.11
CA SER A 226 -61.55 58.91 -11.37
C SER A 226 -63.04 59.09 -11.67
N THR A 227 -63.87 58.07 -11.40
CA THR A 227 -65.34 58.18 -11.57
C THR A 227 -65.98 59.10 -10.53
N VAL A 228 -65.49 59.10 -9.29
CA VAL A 228 -65.95 60.02 -8.24
C VAL A 228 -65.62 61.46 -8.61
N LYS A 229 -64.44 61.73 -9.18
CA LYS A 229 -64.09 63.07 -9.68
C LYS A 229 -64.98 63.51 -10.84
N SER A 230 -65.33 62.60 -11.77
CA SER A 230 -66.27 62.94 -12.86
C SER A 230 -67.66 63.27 -12.30
N PHE A 231 -68.17 62.46 -11.37
CA PHE A 231 -69.47 62.75 -10.74
C PHE A 231 -69.46 64.01 -9.88
N GLN A 232 -68.33 64.40 -9.29
CA GLN A 232 -68.18 65.68 -8.59
C GLN A 232 -68.25 66.86 -9.56
N MET A 233 -67.66 66.76 -10.75
CA MET A 233 -67.77 67.79 -11.80
C MET A 233 -69.20 67.90 -12.34
N ASP A 234 -69.88 66.78 -12.54
CA ASP A 234 -71.29 66.75 -12.96
C ASP A 234 -72.21 67.34 -11.88
N LEU A 235 -71.91 67.10 -10.59
CA LEU A 235 -72.62 67.69 -9.46
C LEU A 235 -72.41 69.22 -9.36
N GLU A 236 -71.20 69.71 -9.61
CA GLU A 236 -70.93 71.16 -9.67
C GLU A 236 -71.63 71.82 -10.86
N SER A 237 -71.63 71.16 -12.02
CA SER A 237 -72.36 71.65 -13.20
C SER A 237 -73.87 71.72 -12.98
N THR A 238 -74.46 70.73 -12.29
CA THR A 238 -75.90 70.71 -12.00
C THR A 238 -76.29 71.68 -10.88
N LYS A 239 -75.38 71.97 -9.93
CA LYS A 239 -75.58 73.05 -8.96
C LYS A 239 -75.59 74.43 -9.60
N LEU A 240 -74.70 74.68 -10.57
CA LEU A 240 -74.68 75.95 -11.31
C LEU A 240 -75.99 76.16 -12.11
N GLN A 241 -76.51 75.09 -12.73
CA GLN A 241 -77.81 75.12 -13.41
C GLN A 241 -78.99 75.36 -12.44
N LEU A 242 -78.90 74.88 -11.21
CA LEU A 242 -79.93 75.12 -10.18
C LEU A 242 -79.89 76.55 -9.63
N GLU A 243 -78.71 77.17 -9.53
CA GLU A 243 -78.55 78.57 -9.12
C GLU A 243 -79.13 79.53 -10.16
N ASP A 244 -78.92 79.27 -11.46
CA ASP A 244 -79.53 80.05 -12.56
C ASP A 244 -81.08 79.94 -12.57
N GLU A 245 -81.62 78.74 -12.31
CA GLU A 245 -83.06 78.50 -12.22
C GLU A 245 -83.71 79.17 -10.97
N LEU A 246 -82.96 79.32 -9.88
CA LEU A 246 -83.42 80.01 -8.67
C LEU A 246 -83.46 81.53 -8.83
N GLU A 247 -82.55 82.13 -9.61
CA GLU A 247 -82.61 83.55 -9.99
C GLU A 247 -83.79 83.84 -10.93
N ALA A 248 -84.05 82.99 -11.92
CA ALA A 248 -85.21 83.11 -12.81
C ALA A 248 -86.55 83.00 -12.06
N LYS A 249 -86.62 82.14 -11.03
CA LYS A 249 -87.80 81.98 -10.17
C LYS A 249 -88.08 83.22 -9.30
N ALA A 250 -87.05 83.93 -8.84
CA ALA A 250 -87.20 85.13 -8.01
C ALA A 250 -87.75 86.34 -8.80
N GLU A 251 -87.42 86.46 -10.09
CA GLU A 251 -88.02 87.46 -10.98
C GLU A 251 -89.48 87.15 -11.31
N LEU A 252 -89.81 85.89 -11.58
CA LEU A 252 -91.18 85.46 -11.90
C LEU A 252 -92.15 85.63 -10.71
N GLN A 253 -91.69 85.46 -9.46
CA GLN A 253 -92.52 85.67 -8.27
C GLN A 253 -92.93 87.13 -8.02
N LYS A 254 -92.18 88.13 -8.51
CA LYS A 254 -92.56 89.55 -8.40
C LYS A 254 -93.64 89.96 -9.41
N VAL A 255 -93.68 89.31 -10.58
CA VAL A 255 -94.67 89.56 -11.63
C VAL A 255 -96.00 88.83 -11.34
N LEU A 256 -95.94 87.67 -10.69
CA LEU A 256 -97.10 86.83 -10.35
C LEU A 256 -98.10 87.52 -9.40
N ILE A 257 -97.63 88.28 -8.40
CA ILE A 257 -98.51 88.94 -7.41
C ILE A 257 -99.34 90.06 -8.07
N LYS A 258 -98.82 90.69 -9.14
CA LYS A 258 -99.48 91.78 -9.86
C LYS A 258 -100.55 91.26 -10.85
N ILE A 259 -100.37 90.06 -11.38
CA ILE A 259 -101.29 89.39 -12.33
C ILE A 259 -102.43 88.65 -11.60
N GLN A 260 -102.25 88.30 -10.32
CA GLN A 260 -103.22 87.54 -9.53
C GLN A 260 -104.53 88.31 -9.20
N GLU A 261 -104.52 89.64 -9.21
CA GLU A 261 -105.73 90.47 -9.02
C GLU A 261 -106.51 90.67 -10.33
N GLU A 262 -105.84 90.77 -11.47
CA GLU A 262 -106.47 90.92 -12.80
C GLU A 262 -107.01 89.59 -13.36
N THR A 263 -106.40 88.46 -12.99
CA THR A 263 -106.80 87.11 -13.47
C THR A 263 -108.06 86.56 -12.79
N ARG A 264 -108.55 87.18 -11.71
CA ARG A 264 -109.81 86.77 -11.06
C ARG A 264 -111.04 87.15 -11.89
N HIS A 265 -110.96 88.21 -12.70
CA HIS A 265 -112.05 88.67 -13.56
C HIS A 265 -112.09 88.03 -14.95
N LEU A 266 -110.98 87.43 -15.41
CA LEU A 266 -110.89 86.73 -16.71
C LEU A 266 -111.16 85.22 -16.61
N ARG A 267 -111.15 84.66 -15.40
CA ARG A 267 -111.34 83.23 -15.12
C ARG A 267 -112.74 82.72 -15.53
N ASP A 268 -113.79 83.47 -15.28
CA ASP A 268 -115.17 83.09 -15.64
C ASP A 268 -115.44 83.13 -17.16
N ARG A 269 -114.54 83.76 -17.95
CA ARG A 269 -114.69 83.89 -19.40
C ARG A 269 -113.90 82.83 -20.19
N LEU A 270 -112.81 82.31 -19.62
CA LEU A 270 -111.95 81.28 -20.20
C LEU A 270 -112.43 79.84 -19.91
N GLU A 271 -113.32 79.67 -18.93
CA GLU A 271 -113.94 78.38 -18.60
C GLU A 271 -114.77 77.78 -19.76
N LYS A 272 -115.16 78.60 -20.75
CA LYS A 272 -115.85 78.16 -21.98
C LYS A 272 -114.93 77.82 -23.16
N GLU A 273 -113.64 78.15 -23.11
CA GLU A 273 -112.65 77.79 -24.17
C GLU A 273 -111.82 76.55 -23.83
N ILE A 274 -111.74 76.15 -22.55
CA ILE A 274 -110.95 74.99 -22.09
C ILE A 274 -111.57 73.65 -22.51
N GLU A 275 -112.90 73.57 -22.68
CA GLU A 275 -113.58 72.33 -23.09
C GLU A 275 -113.17 71.86 -24.50
N GLY A 276 -112.89 72.78 -25.44
CA GLY A 276 -112.51 72.45 -26.82
C GLY A 276 -111.03 72.07 -27.01
N LYS A 277 -110.15 72.43 -26.08
CA LYS A 277 -108.71 72.09 -26.13
C LYS A 277 -108.40 70.73 -25.48
N ASN A 278 -109.31 70.18 -24.69
CA ASN A 278 -109.14 68.89 -24.02
C ASN A 278 -109.23 67.68 -24.98
N GLU A 279 -109.99 67.78 -26.09
CA GLU A 279 -110.11 66.67 -27.06
C GLU A 279 -108.82 66.45 -27.89
N GLU A 280 -108.01 67.48 -28.13
CA GLU A 280 -106.78 67.38 -28.94
C GLU A 280 -105.58 66.81 -28.14
N ILE A 281 -105.60 66.96 -26.81
CA ILE A 281 -104.57 66.43 -25.89
C ILE A 281 -104.76 64.93 -25.61
N GLU A 282 -106.01 64.44 -25.64
CA GLU A 282 -106.32 63.01 -25.47
C GLU A 282 -105.72 62.13 -26.59
N ASP A 283 -105.69 62.61 -27.83
CA ASP A 283 -105.17 61.85 -28.99
C ASP A 283 -103.63 61.73 -29.00
N GLN A 284 -102.90 62.73 -28.50
CA GLN A 284 -101.44 62.64 -28.34
C GLN A 284 -101.03 61.70 -27.19
N ARG A 285 -101.81 61.66 -26.10
CA ARG A 285 -101.61 60.72 -24.98
C ARG A 285 -101.70 59.26 -25.43
N ARG A 286 -102.62 58.92 -26.34
CA ARG A 286 -102.76 57.55 -26.87
C ARG A 286 -101.55 57.11 -27.69
N LYS A 287 -100.91 58.00 -28.44
CA LYS A 287 -99.68 57.69 -29.22
C LYS A 287 -98.46 57.49 -28.34
N PHE A 288 -98.27 58.30 -27.29
CA PHE A 288 -97.15 58.11 -26.36
C PHE A 288 -97.30 56.84 -25.51
N ASN A 289 -98.51 56.48 -25.10
CA ASN A 289 -98.74 55.21 -24.38
C ASN A 289 -98.44 53.98 -25.23
N ALA A 290 -98.69 54.02 -26.55
CA ALA A 290 -98.31 52.92 -27.45
C ALA A 290 -96.77 52.76 -27.54
N ARG A 291 -96.02 53.87 -27.59
CA ARG A 291 -94.55 53.84 -27.62
C ARG A 291 -93.93 53.38 -26.30
N ILE A 292 -94.56 53.74 -25.17
CA ILE A 292 -94.15 53.26 -23.84
C ILE A 292 -94.34 51.74 -23.73
N ASN A 293 -95.46 51.21 -24.21
CA ASN A 293 -95.72 49.77 -24.19
C ASN A 293 -94.71 48.99 -25.08
N GLU A 294 -94.33 49.51 -26.25
CA GLU A 294 -93.33 48.89 -27.14
C GLU A 294 -91.93 48.83 -26.48
N VAL A 295 -91.52 49.90 -25.78
CA VAL A 295 -90.25 49.93 -25.03
C VAL A 295 -90.29 49.04 -23.79
N GLN A 296 -91.45 48.94 -23.12
CA GLN A 296 -91.64 48.02 -22.00
C GLN A 296 -91.53 46.56 -22.44
N GLU A 297 -92.05 46.21 -23.62
CA GLU A 297 -91.96 44.85 -24.17
C GLU A 297 -90.50 44.48 -24.51
N GLN A 298 -89.74 45.40 -25.12
CA GLN A 298 -88.29 45.21 -25.36
C GLN A 298 -87.48 45.08 -24.06
N LEU A 299 -87.84 45.83 -23.02
CA LEU A 299 -87.21 45.70 -21.70
C LEU A 299 -87.47 44.33 -21.06
N THR A 300 -88.70 43.81 -21.18
CA THR A 300 -89.02 42.47 -20.68
C THR A 300 -88.27 41.38 -21.43
N GLU A 301 -88.05 41.52 -22.74
CA GLU A 301 -87.26 40.57 -23.53
C GLU A 301 -85.78 40.54 -23.08
N VAL A 302 -85.19 41.71 -22.83
CA VAL A 302 -83.81 41.82 -22.32
C VAL A 302 -83.71 41.22 -20.91
N LEU A 303 -84.68 41.48 -20.02
CA LEU A 303 -84.70 40.89 -18.67
C LEU A 303 -84.78 39.36 -18.69
N VAL A 304 -85.56 38.78 -19.61
CA VAL A 304 -85.62 37.33 -19.81
C VAL A 304 -84.30 36.77 -20.34
N LYS A 305 -83.62 37.47 -21.27
CA LYS A 305 -82.28 37.09 -21.74
C LYS A 305 -81.24 37.13 -20.62
N THR A 306 -81.24 38.18 -19.80
CA THR A 306 -80.34 38.29 -18.64
C THR A 306 -80.62 37.19 -17.61
N SER A 307 -81.89 36.87 -17.33
CA SER A 307 -82.27 35.76 -16.47
C SER A 307 -81.76 34.40 -16.99
N ASN A 308 -81.83 34.18 -18.30
CA ASN A 308 -81.33 32.95 -18.91
C ASN A 308 -79.79 32.88 -18.88
N LEU A 309 -79.09 34.01 -19.07
CA LEU A 309 -77.65 34.07 -18.92
C LEU A 309 -77.20 33.82 -17.47
N GLU A 310 -77.93 34.33 -16.48
CA GLU A 310 -77.63 34.08 -15.06
C GLU A 310 -77.82 32.58 -14.72
N LYS A 311 -78.82 31.91 -15.31
CA LYS A 311 -79.01 30.46 -15.17
C LYS A 311 -77.90 29.64 -15.83
N ILE A 312 -77.40 30.07 -17.00
CA ILE A 312 -76.26 29.43 -17.67
C ILE A 312 -74.98 29.61 -16.86
N LYS A 313 -74.74 30.81 -16.32
CA LYS A 313 -73.63 31.10 -15.42
C LYS A 313 -73.68 30.24 -14.15
N GLN A 314 -74.85 30.08 -13.53
CA GLN A 314 -75.01 29.18 -12.37
C GLN A 314 -74.75 27.71 -12.73
N ARG A 315 -75.13 27.25 -13.93
CA ARG A 315 -74.78 25.91 -14.42
C ARG A 315 -73.28 25.73 -14.63
N LEU A 316 -72.62 26.69 -15.29
CA LEU A 316 -71.18 26.64 -15.49
C LEU A 316 -70.41 26.72 -14.16
N GLN A 317 -70.91 27.48 -13.18
CA GLN A 317 -70.36 27.53 -11.83
C GLN A 317 -70.47 26.18 -11.12
N THR A 318 -71.63 25.51 -11.23
CA THR A 318 -71.81 24.18 -10.63
C THR A 318 -71.01 23.09 -11.34
N GLU A 319 -70.79 23.18 -12.65
CA GLU A 319 -69.88 22.29 -13.39
C GLU A 319 -68.41 22.53 -12.99
N LEU A 320 -68.00 23.79 -12.78
CA LEU A 320 -66.68 24.13 -12.26
C LEU A 320 -66.45 23.57 -10.84
N ASP A 321 -67.43 23.71 -9.96
CA ASP A 321 -67.36 23.18 -8.58
C ASP A 321 -67.26 21.64 -8.60
N GLN A 322 -68.03 20.96 -9.46
CA GLN A 322 -67.97 19.49 -9.62
C GLN A 322 -66.63 19.00 -10.19
N ILE A 323 -66.03 19.74 -11.13
CA ILE A 323 -64.69 19.44 -11.65
C ILE A 323 -63.64 19.68 -10.56
N GLY A 324 -63.80 20.74 -9.75
CA GLY A 324 -62.97 20.99 -8.57
C GLY A 324 -62.98 19.83 -7.58
N ASP A 325 -64.18 19.35 -7.23
CA ASP A 325 -64.36 18.20 -6.34
C ASP A 325 -63.73 16.91 -6.91
N GLU A 326 -63.84 16.67 -8.21
CA GLU A 326 -63.23 15.49 -8.84
C GLU A 326 -61.69 15.62 -8.89
N ILE A 327 -61.14 16.81 -9.13
CA ILE A 327 -59.69 17.06 -9.05
C ILE A 327 -59.17 16.79 -7.63
N ASP A 328 -59.86 17.26 -6.60
CA ASP A 328 -59.47 17.03 -5.19
C ASP A 328 -59.55 15.54 -4.81
N LYS A 329 -60.54 14.83 -5.34
CA LYS A 329 -60.67 13.38 -5.17
C LYS A 329 -59.54 12.62 -5.87
N GLN A 330 -59.15 13.02 -7.07
CA GLN A 330 -58.00 12.42 -7.78
C GLN A 330 -56.67 12.77 -7.10
N ARG A 331 -56.51 13.98 -6.56
CA ARG A 331 -55.35 14.35 -5.73
C ARG A 331 -55.25 13.50 -4.47
N LYS A 332 -56.34 13.27 -3.75
CA LYS A 332 -56.36 12.36 -2.58
C LYS A 332 -55.95 10.94 -2.94
N ARG A 333 -56.43 10.39 -4.07
CA ARG A 333 -56.00 9.07 -4.57
C ARG A 333 -54.53 9.03 -4.95
N ALA A 334 -54.01 10.09 -5.56
CA ALA A 334 -52.59 10.22 -5.89
C ALA A 334 -51.73 10.27 -4.61
N ASP A 335 -52.14 11.03 -3.60
CA ASP A 335 -51.44 11.10 -2.32
C ASP A 335 -51.45 9.75 -1.56
N GLU A 336 -52.57 9.04 -1.59
CA GLU A 336 -52.67 7.68 -1.04
C GLU A 336 -51.77 6.69 -1.78
N ALA A 337 -51.71 6.76 -3.11
CA ALA A 337 -50.82 5.94 -3.93
C ALA A 337 -49.34 6.26 -3.66
N VAL A 338 -48.98 7.53 -3.50
CA VAL A 338 -47.61 7.96 -3.14
C VAL A 338 -47.23 7.46 -1.76
N ARG A 339 -48.13 7.54 -0.77
CA ARG A 339 -47.88 6.97 0.57
C ARG A 339 -47.70 5.46 0.52
N ARG A 340 -48.49 4.76 -0.30
CA ARG A 340 -48.38 3.30 -0.47
C ARG A 340 -47.09 2.90 -1.19
N ASN A 341 -46.65 3.67 -2.18
CA ASN A 341 -45.34 3.47 -2.82
C ASN A 341 -44.19 3.70 -1.83
N LYS A 342 -44.22 4.76 -1.02
CA LYS A 342 -43.21 4.97 0.03
C LYS A 342 -43.18 3.84 1.06
N GLN A 343 -44.35 3.30 1.42
CA GLN A 343 -44.44 2.16 2.33
C GLN A 343 -43.85 0.88 1.71
N LEU A 344 -44.15 0.60 0.42
CA LEU A 344 -43.56 -0.52 -0.31
C LEU A 344 -42.06 -0.35 -0.54
N GLU A 345 -41.58 0.86 -0.82
CA GLU A 345 -40.16 1.19 -0.91
C GLU A 345 -39.44 0.92 0.40
N HIS A 346 -40.04 1.31 1.54
CA HIS A 346 -39.52 1.01 2.86
C HIS A 346 -39.48 -0.49 3.15
N GLU A 347 -40.57 -1.22 2.88
CA GLU A 347 -40.62 -2.69 3.01
C GLU A 347 -39.58 -3.38 2.10
N THR A 348 -39.34 -2.86 0.90
CA THR A 348 -38.34 -3.36 -0.04
C THR A 348 -36.92 -3.08 0.45
N GLN A 349 -36.69 -1.90 1.05
CA GLN A 349 -35.41 -1.52 1.63
C GLN A 349 -35.08 -2.35 2.88
N ASP A 350 -36.06 -2.60 3.74
CA ASP A 350 -35.94 -3.49 4.89
C ASP A 350 -35.66 -4.94 4.46
N ALA A 351 -36.35 -5.43 3.42
CA ALA A 351 -36.08 -6.75 2.85
C ALA A 351 -34.65 -6.85 2.28
N ARG A 352 -34.17 -5.79 1.60
CA ARG A 352 -32.78 -5.71 1.10
C ARG A 352 -31.77 -5.64 2.22
N GLN A 353 -32.02 -4.88 3.29
CA GLN A 353 -31.15 -4.84 4.46
C GLN A 353 -31.05 -6.21 5.14
N ARG A 354 -32.18 -6.92 5.31
CA ARG A 354 -32.19 -8.29 5.84
C ARG A 354 -31.41 -9.25 4.94
N LEU A 355 -31.56 -9.13 3.62
CA LEU A 355 -30.84 -9.98 2.66
C LEU A 355 -29.34 -9.70 2.70
N ASN A 356 -28.93 -8.43 2.80
CA ASN A 356 -27.53 -8.05 2.99
C ASN A 356 -26.96 -8.54 4.32
N GLN A 357 -27.75 -8.49 5.39
CA GLN A 357 -27.35 -8.99 6.71
C GLN A 357 -27.16 -10.51 6.69
N ILE A 358 -28.10 -11.26 6.10
CA ILE A 358 -27.96 -12.72 5.94
C ILE A 358 -26.76 -13.07 5.06
N SER A 359 -26.50 -12.31 3.99
CA SER A 359 -25.32 -12.51 3.14
C SER A 359 -24.02 -12.27 3.91
N ALA A 360 -23.96 -11.21 4.73
CA ALA A 360 -22.80 -10.93 5.57
C ALA A 360 -22.58 -12.00 6.65
N GLU A 361 -23.65 -12.51 7.27
CA GLU A 361 -23.60 -13.62 8.21
C GLU A 361 -23.14 -14.92 7.53
N PHE A 362 -23.59 -15.18 6.31
CA PHE A 362 -23.18 -16.33 5.51
C PHE A 362 -21.71 -16.25 5.09
N GLU A 363 -21.23 -15.09 4.67
CA GLU A 363 -19.81 -14.86 4.34
C GLU A 363 -18.92 -14.98 5.57
N SER A 364 -19.37 -14.47 6.72
CA SER A 364 -18.70 -14.65 8.01
C SER A 364 -18.61 -16.14 8.41
N ALA A 365 -19.69 -16.89 8.23
CA ALA A 365 -19.71 -18.35 8.47
C ALA A 365 -18.80 -19.12 7.50
N LEU A 366 -18.75 -18.72 6.22
CA LEU A 366 -17.82 -19.27 5.22
C LEU A 366 -16.36 -18.97 5.57
N GLN A 367 -16.07 -17.76 6.02
CA GLN A 367 -14.73 -17.36 6.45
C GLN A 367 -14.29 -18.11 7.72
N ALA A 368 -15.20 -18.27 8.68
CA ALA A 368 -14.97 -19.12 9.86
C ALA A 368 -14.70 -20.57 9.47
N ASN A 369 -15.45 -21.13 8.51
CA ASN A 369 -15.22 -22.48 7.99
C ASN A 369 -13.87 -22.62 7.29
N ARG A 370 -13.45 -21.63 6.49
CA ARG A 370 -12.10 -21.60 5.89
C ARG A 370 -11.00 -21.52 6.94
N ASN A 371 -11.22 -20.75 8.01
CA ASN A 371 -10.30 -20.69 9.15
C ASN A 371 -10.22 -22.04 9.87
N TYR A 372 -11.36 -22.68 10.14
CA TYR A 372 -11.39 -24.03 10.71
C TYR A 372 -10.72 -25.08 9.80
N GLN A 373 -10.87 -24.98 8.49
CA GLN A 373 -10.16 -25.85 7.54
C GLN A 373 -8.64 -25.62 7.55
N SER A 374 -8.20 -24.36 7.61
CA SER A 374 -6.78 -24.01 7.74
C SER A 374 -6.20 -24.53 9.05
N GLU A 375 -6.92 -24.37 10.16
CA GLU A 375 -6.53 -24.88 11.48
C GLU A 375 -6.53 -26.41 11.51
N LEU A 376 -7.51 -27.07 10.87
CA LEU A 376 -7.53 -28.51 10.69
C LEU A 376 -6.33 -29.01 9.88
N VAL A 377 -5.91 -28.31 8.82
CA VAL A 377 -4.73 -28.67 8.04
C VAL A 377 -3.45 -28.48 8.85
N LYS A 378 -3.33 -27.39 9.63
CA LYS A 378 -2.21 -27.18 10.54
C LYS A 378 -2.14 -28.26 11.61
N LEU A 379 -3.27 -28.57 12.25
CA LEU A 379 -3.38 -29.63 13.25
C LEU A 379 -3.09 -31.00 12.65
N LYS A 380 -3.52 -31.29 11.41
CA LYS A 380 -3.13 -32.51 10.69
C LYS A 380 -1.62 -32.57 10.47
N SER A 381 -1.00 -31.49 9.99
CA SER A 381 0.46 -31.47 9.79
C SER A 381 1.23 -31.62 11.10
N LEU A 382 0.74 -31.01 12.19
CA LEU A 382 1.34 -31.11 13.50
C LEU A 382 1.16 -32.52 14.08
N ASN A 383 0.01 -33.14 13.85
CA ASN A 383 -0.25 -34.52 14.23
C ASN A 383 0.60 -35.51 13.42
N GLU A 384 0.83 -35.24 12.13
CA GLU A 384 1.77 -36.00 11.29
C GLU A 384 3.19 -35.86 11.81
N GLN A 385 3.64 -34.65 12.16
CA GLN A 385 4.94 -34.41 12.79
C GLN A 385 5.08 -35.11 14.15
N PHE A 386 4.04 -35.07 14.99
CA PHE A 386 4.03 -35.79 16.27
C PHE A 386 4.01 -37.31 16.06
N THR A 387 3.32 -37.81 15.04
CA THR A 387 3.34 -39.23 14.67
C THR A 387 4.74 -39.64 14.21
N GLU A 388 5.40 -38.81 13.41
CA GLU A 388 6.79 -39.03 12.97
C GLU A 388 7.77 -39.00 14.15
N GLN A 389 7.59 -38.07 15.10
CA GLN A 389 8.36 -38.03 16.35
C GLN A 389 8.09 -39.26 17.23
N ILE A 390 6.84 -39.70 17.34
CA ILE A 390 6.47 -40.94 18.04
C ILE A 390 7.13 -42.15 17.37
N ASP A 391 7.17 -42.22 16.04
CA ASP A 391 7.84 -43.28 15.30
C ASP A 391 9.35 -43.28 15.52
N ILE A 392 9.99 -42.10 15.52
CA ILE A 392 11.41 -41.95 15.86
C ILE A 392 11.68 -42.42 17.29
N VAL A 393 10.91 -41.93 18.26
CA VAL A 393 11.04 -42.33 19.67
C VAL A 393 10.73 -43.81 19.86
N THR A 394 9.81 -44.39 19.09
CA THR A 394 9.50 -45.83 19.14
C THR A 394 10.63 -46.67 18.54
N ARG A 395 11.30 -46.18 17.47
CA ARG A 395 12.50 -46.82 16.92
C ARG A 395 13.67 -46.72 17.89
N ASP A 396 13.91 -45.56 18.49
CA ASP A 396 14.96 -45.38 19.50
C ASP A 396 14.67 -46.20 20.77
N LYS A 397 13.42 -46.27 21.20
CA LYS A 397 13.00 -47.17 22.28
C LYS A 397 13.31 -48.62 21.93
N ARG A 398 12.98 -49.09 20.73
CA ARG A 398 13.35 -50.46 20.29
C ARG A 398 14.85 -50.65 20.24
N ARG A 399 15.60 -49.70 19.68
CA ARG A 399 17.06 -49.77 19.62
C ARG A 399 17.69 -49.85 21.01
N LEU A 400 17.26 -49.00 21.93
CA LEU A 400 17.70 -49.02 23.33
C LEU A 400 17.25 -50.30 24.05
N GLN A 401 16.07 -50.83 23.72
CA GLN A 401 15.59 -52.11 24.24
C GLN A 401 16.42 -53.28 23.73
N ASP A 402 16.79 -53.30 22.44
CA ASP A 402 17.67 -54.30 21.84
C ASP A 402 19.10 -54.20 22.42
N GLU A 403 19.62 -52.97 22.61
CA GLU A 403 20.90 -52.72 23.29
C GLU A 403 20.85 -53.19 24.76
N MET A 404 19.74 -52.96 25.46
CA MET A 404 19.51 -53.44 26.82
C MET A 404 19.42 -54.97 26.87
N ASP A 405 18.74 -55.61 25.92
CA ASP A 405 18.63 -57.07 25.85
C ASP A 405 19.99 -57.72 25.53
N VAL A 406 20.80 -57.10 24.66
CA VAL A 406 22.19 -57.51 24.41
C VAL A 406 23.03 -57.36 25.68
N ALA A 407 22.91 -56.24 26.41
CA ALA A 407 23.61 -56.03 27.66
C ALA A 407 23.15 -57.01 28.76
N LEU A 408 21.86 -57.32 28.84
CA LEU A 408 21.31 -58.33 29.76
C LEU A 408 21.83 -59.73 29.43
N ASN A 409 21.91 -60.08 28.14
CA ASN A 409 22.51 -61.34 27.70
C ASN A 409 24.01 -61.39 28.02
N GLN A 410 24.75 -60.28 27.85
CA GLN A 410 26.15 -60.19 28.26
C GLN A 410 26.31 -60.32 29.79
N ILE A 411 25.42 -59.73 30.58
CA ILE A 411 25.41 -59.89 32.04
C ILE A 411 25.08 -61.34 32.43
N SER A 412 24.14 -61.99 31.74
CA SER A 412 23.82 -63.41 31.93
C SER A 412 25.02 -64.31 31.61
N ASP A 413 25.71 -64.06 30.49
CA ASP A 413 26.94 -64.77 30.12
C ASP A 413 28.08 -64.50 31.11
N LEU A 414 28.22 -63.27 31.60
CA LEU A 414 29.18 -62.94 32.65
C LEU A 414 28.82 -63.61 33.98
N ASN A 415 27.54 -63.72 34.32
CA ASN A 415 27.08 -64.42 35.52
C ASN A 415 27.31 -65.93 35.43
N THR A 416 27.10 -66.55 34.27
CA THR A 416 27.44 -67.97 34.07
C THR A 416 28.95 -68.20 34.17
N ARG A 417 29.76 -67.33 33.56
CA ARG A 417 31.24 -67.35 33.72
C ARG A 417 31.67 -67.10 35.16
N LEU A 418 31.00 -66.22 35.89
CA LEU A 418 31.26 -65.97 37.31
C LEU A 418 30.95 -67.21 38.16
N VAL A 419 29.84 -67.89 37.89
CA VAL A 419 29.48 -69.14 38.56
C VAL A 419 30.47 -70.26 38.23
N GLU A 420 30.94 -70.32 36.98
CA GLU A 420 31.98 -71.27 36.55
C GLU A 420 33.33 -70.97 37.21
N MET A 421 33.71 -69.69 37.31
CA MET A 421 34.88 -69.25 38.06
C MET A 421 34.75 -69.53 39.57
N ASP A 422 33.58 -69.35 40.17
CA ASP A 422 33.36 -69.65 41.60
C ASP A 422 33.36 -71.16 41.86
N ARG A 423 32.97 -72.00 40.87
CA ARG A 423 33.18 -73.45 40.90
C ARG A 423 34.66 -73.82 40.84
N ILE A 424 35.42 -73.24 39.91
CA ILE A 424 36.88 -73.47 39.79
C ILE A 424 37.58 -72.98 41.06
N ARG A 425 37.18 -71.82 41.61
CA ARG A 425 37.68 -71.31 42.88
C ARG A 425 37.39 -72.29 44.02
N LYS A 426 36.17 -72.82 44.14
CA LYS A 426 35.83 -73.82 45.17
C LYS A 426 36.60 -75.13 44.99
N GLN A 427 36.89 -75.54 43.75
CA GLN A 427 37.79 -76.67 43.48
C GLN A 427 39.22 -76.37 43.93
N LEU A 428 39.75 -75.19 43.61
CA LEU A 428 41.08 -74.76 44.06
C LEU A 428 41.16 -74.58 45.58
N ASP A 429 40.11 -74.08 46.23
CA ASP A 429 40.03 -73.98 47.69
C ASP A 429 39.94 -75.37 48.34
N ALA A 430 39.27 -76.34 47.70
CA ALA A 430 39.25 -77.74 48.15
C ALA A 430 40.61 -78.44 47.95
N GLU A 431 41.27 -78.24 46.80
CA GLU A 431 42.64 -78.70 46.56
C GLU A 431 43.61 -78.07 47.55
N LYS A 432 43.49 -76.78 47.82
CA LYS A 432 44.26 -76.06 48.85
C LYS A 432 44.03 -76.61 50.24
N LEU A 433 42.79 -76.93 50.62
CA LEU A 433 42.48 -77.57 51.90
C LEU A 433 43.06 -78.98 51.98
N SER A 434 43.03 -79.76 50.89
CA SER A 434 43.65 -81.09 50.85
C SER A 434 45.17 -81.03 50.92
N LEU A 435 45.80 -80.07 50.23
CA LEU A 435 47.23 -79.80 50.31
C LEU A 435 47.61 -79.30 51.69
N ASN A 436 46.81 -78.41 52.30
CA ASN A 436 47.02 -77.98 53.68
C ASN A 436 46.89 -79.15 54.65
N SER A 437 45.97 -80.09 54.45
CA SER A 437 45.90 -81.33 55.24
C SER A 437 47.18 -82.15 55.10
N THR A 438 47.69 -82.36 53.87
CA THR A 438 48.96 -83.07 53.68
C THR A 438 50.14 -82.31 54.28
N ILE A 439 50.14 -80.99 54.23
CA ILE A 439 51.15 -80.14 54.86
C ILE A 439 51.04 -80.25 56.39
N GLU A 440 49.84 -80.33 56.96
CA GLU A 440 49.61 -80.55 58.38
C GLU A 440 50.10 -81.93 58.81
N ASP A 441 49.86 -82.97 58.00
CA ASP A 441 50.40 -84.33 58.22
C ASP A 441 51.93 -84.34 58.17
N TYR A 442 52.54 -83.63 57.20
CA TYR A 442 54.00 -83.44 57.14
C TYR A 442 54.52 -82.58 58.30
N ARG A 443 53.75 -81.59 58.77
CA ARG A 443 54.07 -80.78 59.95
C ARG A 443 54.00 -81.60 61.23
N GLU A 444 53.07 -82.53 61.35
CA GLU A 444 52.98 -83.47 62.47
C GLU A 444 54.18 -84.45 62.44
N GLN A 445 54.58 -84.89 61.26
CA GLN A 445 55.80 -85.67 61.04
C GLN A 445 57.08 -84.89 61.42
N VAL A 446 57.14 -83.61 61.07
CA VAL A 446 58.20 -82.68 61.50
C VAL A 446 58.11 -82.42 63.00
N HIS A 447 56.91 -82.39 63.60
CA HIS A 447 56.72 -82.21 65.05
C HIS A 447 57.26 -83.41 65.84
N ILE A 448 57.11 -84.63 65.34
CA ILE A 448 57.72 -85.84 65.93
C ILE A 448 59.25 -85.72 65.91
N GLU A 449 59.81 -85.19 64.83
CA GLU A 449 61.25 -84.98 64.67
C GLU A 449 61.79 -83.78 65.48
N ILE A 450 60.97 -82.73 65.65
CA ILE A 450 61.20 -81.62 66.57
C ILE A 450 61.14 -82.10 68.03
N THR A 451 60.31 -83.09 68.36
CA THR A 451 60.25 -83.65 69.72
C THR A 451 61.54 -84.41 70.07
N LYS A 452 62.13 -85.12 69.10
CA LYS A 452 63.49 -85.68 69.22
C LYS A 452 64.57 -84.60 69.34
N TYR A 453 64.46 -83.52 68.58
CA TYR A 453 65.35 -82.35 68.67
C TYR A 453 65.23 -81.62 70.02
N ASN A 454 64.02 -81.48 70.58
CA ASN A 454 63.76 -80.78 71.86
C ASN A 454 64.31 -81.54 73.06
N SER A 455 64.37 -82.88 73.01
CA SER A 455 65.11 -83.69 73.99
C SER A 455 66.62 -83.36 73.98
N LEU A 456 67.20 -83.13 72.80
CA LEU A 456 68.58 -82.67 72.64
C LEU A 456 68.74 -81.20 73.08
N HIS A 457 67.75 -80.36 72.79
CA HIS A 457 67.72 -78.92 73.11
C HIS A 457 67.55 -78.64 74.62
N GLY A 458 66.88 -79.50 75.38
CA GLY A 458 66.78 -79.38 76.85
C GLY A 458 68.13 -79.47 77.59
N SER A 459 69.15 -80.02 76.94
CA SER A 459 70.53 -79.97 77.47
C SER A 459 71.23 -78.64 77.18
N VAL A 460 70.74 -77.86 76.22
CA VAL A 460 71.21 -76.52 75.82
C VAL A 460 70.48 -75.41 76.61
N GLU A 461 69.21 -75.61 76.96
CA GLU A 461 68.39 -74.64 77.74
C GLU A 461 68.87 -74.47 79.21
N ARG A 462 69.55 -75.46 79.81
CA ARG A 462 70.23 -75.26 81.12
C ARG A 462 71.37 -74.24 81.07
N LEU A 463 71.97 -74.00 79.90
CA LEU A 463 73.00 -72.97 79.68
C LEU A 463 72.38 -71.60 79.32
N ARG A 464 71.09 -71.56 78.96
CA ARG A 464 70.35 -70.30 78.68
C ARG A 464 69.76 -69.64 79.92
N ALA A 465 69.39 -70.42 80.95
CA ALA A 465 68.86 -69.89 82.21
C ALA A 465 69.84 -68.93 82.95
N ASP A 466 71.16 -69.04 82.73
CA ASP A 466 72.16 -68.09 83.24
C ASP A 466 72.19 -66.76 82.45
N LEU A 467 71.70 -66.73 81.21
CA LEU A 467 71.58 -65.54 80.36
C LEU A 467 70.24 -64.82 80.54
N GLU A 468 69.16 -65.52 80.90
CA GLU A 468 67.84 -64.92 81.21
C GLU A 468 67.89 -63.94 82.39
N LYS A 469 68.77 -64.14 83.37
CA LYS A 469 68.93 -63.20 84.50
C LYS A 469 69.41 -61.80 84.09
N LYS A 470 70.08 -61.68 82.92
CA LYS A 470 70.48 -60.40 82.32
C LYS A 470 69.37 -59.73 81.51
N ILE A 471 68.31 -60.45 81.16
CA ILE A 471 67.18 -59.92 80.39
C ILE A 471 66.17 -59.22 81.31
N GLN A 472 66.09 -59.64 82.58
CA GLN A 472 65.18 -59.04 83.56
C GLN A 472 65.52 -57.58 83.94
N GLU A 473 66.78 -57.15 83.77
CA GLU A 473 67.21 -55.74 83.91
C GLU A 473 66.76 -54.87 82.71
N ARG A 474 66.41 -55.47 81.57
CA ARG A 474 65.91 -54.76 80.37
C ARG A 474 64.40 -54.57 80.37
N GLU A 475 63.67 -55.31 81.19
CA GLU A 475 62.22 -55.19 81.30
C GLU A 475 61.78 -53.98 82.15
N GLU A 476 62.62 -53.50 83.07
CA GLU A 476 62.39 -52.26 83.83
C GLU A 476 62.53 -50.98 82.97
N GLU A 477 63.31 -51.02 81.88
CA GLU A 477 63.41 -49.92 80.91
C GLU A 477 62.10 -49.76 80.08
N LEU A 478 61.35 -50.84 79.86
CA LEU A 478 60.11 -50.84 79.05
C LEU A 478 58.89 -50.24 79.76
N ASP A 479 58.89 -50.17 81.09
CA ASP A 479 57.80 -49.53 81.86
C ASP A 479 57.92 -48.00 81.93
N THR A 480 59.12 -47.45 81.73
CA THR A 480 59.29 -45.98 81.58
C THR A 480 58.74 -45.46 80.24
N ILE A 481 58.81 -46.25 79.17
CA ILE A 481 58.32 -45.91 77.82
C ILE A 481 56.78 -45.82 77.77
N ARG A 482 56.05 -46.70 78.48
CA ARG A 482 54.58 -46.67 78.51
C ARG A 482 54.01 -45.40 79.16
N SER A 483 54.73 -44.78 80.10
CA SER A 483 54.34 -43.50 80.72
C SER A 483 54.44 -42.30 79.77
N GLY A 484 55.33 -42.36 78.77
CA GLY A 484 55.50 -41.32 77.74
C GLY A 484 54.34 -41.26 76.74
N HIS A 485 53.81 -42.43 76.35
CA HIS A 485 52.68 -42.50 75.41
C HIS A 485 51.36 -41.96 76.00
N ARG A 486 51.21 -41.92 77.33
CA ARG A 486 50.02 -41.33 78.01
C ARG A 486 50.02 -39.80 77.97
N ARG A 487 51.20 -39.15 78.03
CA ARG A 487 51.33 -37.68 77.90
C ARG A 487 51.11 -37.16 76.48
N GLN A 488 51.44 -37.95 75.45
CA GLN A 488 51.20 -37.58 74.05
C GLN A 488 49.71 -37.58 73.67
N LEU A 489 48.92 -38.45 74.30
CA LEU A 489 47.46 -38.48 74.09
C LEU A 489 46.75 -37.25 74.67
N GLU A 490 47.12 -36.77 75.86
CA GLU A 490 46.56 -35.55 76.47
C GLU A 490 46.94 -34.27 75.68
N GLN A 491 48.10 -34.25 75.02
CA GLN A 491 48.55 -33.13 74.18
C GLN A 491 47.78 -33.02 72.85
N ILE A 492 47.41 -34.16 72.25
CA ILE A 492 46.60 -34.20 71.01
C ILE A 492 45.14 -33.82 71.29
N GLN A 493 44.63 -34.15 72.48
CA GLN A 493 43.27 -33.82 72.90
C GLN A 493 43.09 -32.31 73.15
N ALA A 494 44.10 -31.63 73.71
CA ALA A 494 44.11 -30.17 73.87
C ALA A 494 44.25 -29.39 72.53
N GLN A 495 44.93 -29.96 71.52
CA GLN A 495 45.06 -29.34 70.19
C GLN A 495 43.77 -29.40 69.36
N MET A 496 42.92 -30.40 69.57
CA MET A 496 41.61 -30.46 68.92
C MET A 496 40.61 -29.47 69.51
N GLU A 497 40.59 -29.29 70.84
CA GLU A 497 39.71 -28.32 71.51
C GLU A 497 40.05 -26.86 71.15
N GLU A 498 41.32 -26.51 70.98
CA GLU A 498 41.74 -25.16 70.54
C GLU A 498 41.41 -24.91 69.05
N GLY A 499 41.48 -25.93 68.20
CA GLY A 499 41.09 -25.87 66.79
C GLY A 499 39.59 -25.68 66.59
N GLU A 500 38.76 -26.44 67.32
CA GLU A 500 37.30 -26.31 67.28
C GLU A 500 36.82 -24.95 67.81
N ALA A 501 37.47 -24.41 68.85
CA ALA A 501 37.17 -23.07 69.37
C ALA A 501 37.48 -21.95 68.36
N ARG A 502 38.59 -22.05 67.61
CA ARG A 502 38.95 -21.08 66.56
C ARG A 502 38.02 -21.15 65.34
N PHE A 503 37.72 -22.35 64.84
CA PHE A 503 36.77 -22.51 63.73
C PHE A 503 35.38 -22.01 64.09
N LYS A 504 34.91 -22.22 65.33
CA LYS A 504 33.61 -21.72 65.79
C LYS A 504 33.61 -20.21 65.98
N ALA A 505 34.73 -19.62 66.40
CA ALA A 505 34.89 -18.16 66.50
C ALA A 505 34.93 -17.48 65.12
N ASP A 506 35.67 -18.05 64.15
CA ASP A 506 35.75 -17.52 62.78
C ASP A 506 34.42 -17.68 62.03
N MET A 507 33.73 -18.80 62.22
CA MET A 507 32.39 -19.01 61.67
C MET A 507 31.42 -17.97 62.26
N ASN A 508 31.40 -17.77 63.58
CA ASN A 508 30.54 -16.76 64.20
C ASN A 508 30.85 -15.32 63.74
N ARG A 509 32.12 -15.01 63.45
CA ARG A 509 32.55 -13.70 62.92
C ARG A 509 32.12 -13.50 61.46
N LEU A 510 32.23 -14.55 60.63
CA LEU A 510 31.69 -14.57 59.27
C LEU A 510 30.17 -14.44 59.28
N LYS A 511 29.48 -15.11 60.21
CA LYS A 511 28.03 -14.99 60.39
C LYS A 511 27.61 -13.59 60.82
N SER A 512 28.31 -12.94 61.75
CA SER A 512 27.97 -11.57 62.13
C SER A 512 28.23 -10.57 61.02
N LYS A 513 29.29 -10.78 60.23
CA LYS A 513 29.60 -9.95 59.05
C LYS A 513 28.57 -10.12 57.94
N SER A 514 28.21 -11.36 57.59
CA SER A 514 27.15 -11.63 56.61
C SER A 514 25.78 -11.16 57.11
N GLN A 515 25.50 -11.25 58.42
CA GLN A 515 24.28 -10.71 59.00
C GLN A 515 24.23 -9.17 58.90
N ALA A 516 25.36 -8.49 59.16
CA ALA A 516 25.46 -7.04 58.99
C ALA A 516 25.30 -6.62 57.52
N GLU A 517 25.89 -7.35 56.56
CA GLU A 517 25.70 -7.09 55.12
C GLU A 517 24.24 -7.31 54.70
N ILE A 518 23.56 -8.34 55.23
CA ILE A 518 22.13 -8.57 55.00
C ILE A 518 21.29 -7.43 55.56
N ASP A 519 21.59 -6.94 56.76
CA ASP A 519 20.84 -5.85 57.38
C ASP A 519 21.11 -4.50 56.68
N GLU A 520 22.31 -4.26 56.17
CA GLU A 520 22.62 -3.10 55.32
C GLU A 520 21.90 -3.16 53.96
N LEU A 521 21.83 -4.34 53.35
CA LEU A 521 21.06 -4.57 52.12
C LEU A 521 19.55 -4.43 52.36
N ARG A 522 19.03 -4.79 53.53
CA ARG A 522 17.63 -4.55 53.92
C ARG A 522 17.33 -3.06 54.03
N VAL A 523 18.18 -2.29 54.72
CA VAL A 523 18.04 -0.83 54.83
C VAL A 523 18.11 -0.18 53.44
N ARG A 524 19.00 -0.64 52.56
CA ARG A 524 19.09 -0.17 51.17
C ARG A 524 17.87 -0.53 50.33
N CYS A 525 17.29 -1.71 50.54
CA CYS A 525 16.01 -2.08 49.91
C CYS A 525 14.85 -1.22 50.42
N GLU A 526 14.81 -0.87 51.71
CA GLU A 526 13.80 0.03 52.27
C GLU A 526 13.94 1.46 51.75
N SER A 527 15.17 1.97 51.60
CA SER A 527 15.40 3.29 51.00
C SER A 527 15.00 3.32 49.52
N PHE A 528 15.29 2.26 48.74
CA PHE A 528 14.81 2.14 47.37
C PHE A 528 13.29 2.00 47.27
N LYS A 529 12.65 1.28 48.19
CA LYS A 529 11.17 1.22 48.26
C LYS A 529 10.56 2.58 48.55
N LYS A 530 11.15 3.36 49.45
CA LYS A 530 10.69 4.72 49.76
C LYS A 530 10.86 5.66 48.56
N ALA A 531 12.03 5.61 47.90
CA ALA A 531 12.28 6.37 46.68
C ALA A 531 11.30 5.98 45.55
N LYS A 532 10.96 4.68 45.42
CA LYS A 532 9.94 4.20 44.48
C LYS A 532 8.57 4.80 44.79
N ILE A 533 8.13 4.78 46.05
CA ILE A 533 6.83 5.35 46.45
C ILE A 533 6.80 6.87 46.19
N ASP A 534 7.89 7.59 46.46
CA ASP A 534 7.98 9.02 46.19
C ASP A 534 7.93 9.33 44.69
N MET A 535 8.57 8.50 43.85
CA MET A 535 8.49 8.60 42.39
C MET A 535 7.11 8.23 41.85
N GLU A 536 6.44 7.21 42.39
CA GLU A 536 5.05 6.87 42.04
C GLU A 536 4.08 8.00 42.41
N ASN A 537 4.30 8.68 43.53
CA ASN A 537 3.50 9.84 43.92
C ASN A 537 3.77 11.06 43.03
N GLN A 538 5.02 11.29 42.62
CA GLN A 538 5.35 12.31 41.62
C GLN A 538 4.73 11.99 40.25
N LEU A 539 4.74 10.72 39.84
CA LEU A 539 4.13 10.26 38.60
C LEU A 539 2.61 10.46 38.62
N LYS A 540 1.94 10.18 39.74
CA LYS A 540 0.51 10.50 39.92
C LYS A 540 0.21 12.00 39.84
N LYS A 541 1.07 12.85 40.41
CA LYS A 541 0.94 14.32 40.29
C LYS A 541 1.13 14.79 38.85
N LEU A 542 2.12 14.25 38.15
CA LEU A 542 2.35 14.55 36.73
C LEU A 542 1.21 14.04 35.85
N GLN A 543 0.65 12.87 36.13
CA GLN A 543 -0.55 12.36 35.45
C GLN A 543 -1.78 13.23 35.69
N ALA A 544 -1.97 13.72 36.93
CA ALA A 544 -3.04 14.67 37.23
C ALA A 544 -2.86 16.00 36.48
N ASN A 545 -1.64 16.55 36.45
CA ASN A 545 -1.35 17.77 35.69
C ASN A 545 -1.50 17.56 34.17
N ILE A 546 -1.10 16.41 33.62
CA ILE A 546 -1.30 16.09 32.20
C ILE A 546 -2.80 16.03 31.90
N LYS A 547 -3.60 15.44 32.79
CA LYS A 547 -5.06 15.40 32.63
C LYS A 547 -5.66 16.80 32.67
N GLU A 548 -5.24 17.64 33.61
CA GLU A 548 -5.73 19.02 33.74
C GLU A 548 -5.36 19.89 32.53
N ILE A 549 -4.14 19.74 31.99
CA ILE A 549 -3.72 20.40 30.74
C ILE A 549 -4.49 19.84 29.53
N HIS A 550 -4.76 18.54 29.51
CA HIS A 550 -5.54 17.90 28.44
C HIS A 550 -6.99 18.39 28.44
N ASP A 551 -7.60 18.49 29.62
CA ASP A 551 -8.96 19.02 29.79
C ASP A 551 -9.02 20.52 29.37
N GLN A 552 -8.00 21.33 29.74
CA GLN A 552 -7.87 22.73 29.27
C GLN A 552 -7.67 22.83 27.76
N PHE A 553 -6.89 21.94 27.16
CA PHE A 553 -6.67 21.90 25.71
C PHE A 553 -7.95 21.54 24.96
N ILE A 554 -8.74 20.59 25.47
CA ILE A 554 -10.06 20.27 24.91
C ILE A 554 -11.00 21.47 25.02
N GLU A 555 -11.02 22.15 26.17
CA GLU A 555 -11.85 23.34 26.36
C GLU A 555 -11.46 24.47 25.39
N GLU A 556 -10.16 24.78 25.22
CA GLU A 556 -9.68 25.72 24.21
C GLU A 556 -10.04 25.28 22.79
N GLN A 557 -9.92 23.99 22.47
CA GLN A 557 -10.26 23.46 21.15
C GLN A 557 -11.75 23.63 20.86
N THR A 558 -12.64 23.36 21.83
CA THR A 558 -14.08 23.59 21.68
C THR A 558 -14.43 25.07 21.50
N LEU A 559 -13.77 25.97 22.23
CA LEU A 559 -13.91 27.42 22.07
C LEU A 559 -13.39 27.91 20.71
N HIS A 560 -12.30 27.32 20.23
CA HIS A 560 -11.72 27.61 18.92
C HIS A 560 -12.63 27.11 17.78
N GLU A 561 -13.20 25.91 17.89
CA GLU A 561 -14.20 25.39 16.96
C GLU A 561 -15.45 26.29 16.93
N ALA A 562 -15.99 26.67 18.09
CA ALA A 562 -17.14 27.57 18.17
C ALA A 562 -16.85 28.96 17.56
N SER A 563 -15.63 29.48 17.76
CA SER A 563 -15.18 30.75 17.14
C SER A 563 -15.04 30.62 15.62
N ARG A 564 -14.56 29.47 15.13
CA ARG A 564 -14.43 29.17 13.71
C ARG A 564 -15.79 29.00 13.04
N GLU A 565 -16.76 28.39 13.71
CA GLU A 565 -18.14 28.30 13.23
C GLU A 565 -18.80 29.68 13.14
N LEU A 566 -18.61 30.55 14.13
CA LEU A 566 -19.06 31.94 14.09
C LEU A 566 -18.42 32.73 12.94
N LEU A 567 -17.12 32.54 12.70
CA LEU A 567 -16.41 33.16 11.58
C LEU A 567 -16.94 32.65 10.23
N ALA A 568 -17.16 31.33 10.09
CA ALA A 568 -17.72 30.74 8.88
C ALA A 568 -19.16 31.22 8.60
N ALA A 569 -19.97 31.39 9.65
CA ALA A 569 -21.30 31.97 9.54
C ALA A 569 -21.25 33.46 9.12
N ALA A 570 -20.29 34.23 9.66
CA ALA A 570 -20.07 35.61 9.27
C ALA A 570 -19.54 35.74 7.83
N ASP A 571 -18.64 34.86 7.38
CA ASP A 571 -18.13 34.82 6.02
C ASP A 571 -19.21 34.42 5.01
N LYS A 572 -20.07 33.45 5.36
CA LYS A 572 -21.23 33.09 4.55
C LYS A 572 -22.20 34.27 4.40
N ARG A 573 -22.45 35.01 5.49
CA ARG A 573 -23.26 36.23 5.48
C ARG A 573 -22.63 37.33 4.63
N ASN A 574 -21.31 37.53 4.73
CA ASN A 574 -20.58 38.48 3.90
C ASN A 574 -20.59 38.09 2.42
N GLY A 575 -20.52 36.80 2.11
CA GLY A 575 -20.65 36.29 0.74
C GLY A 575 -22.03 36.57 0.15
N LEU A 576 -23.10 36.32 0.91
CA LEU A 576 -24.48 36.65 0.51
C LEU A 576 -24.65 38.17 0.29
N LEU A 577 -24.18 38.99 1.22
CA LEU A 577 -24.25 40.45 1.09
C LEU A 577 -23.42 40.97 -0.10
N ARG A 578 -22.26 40.38 -0.41
CA ARG A 578 -21.50 40.72 -1.62
C ARG A 578 -22.25 40.32 -2.89
N GLY A 579 -22.92 39.16 -2.89
CA GLY A 579 -23.79 38.73 -3.99
C GLY A 579 -24.95 39.70 -4.22
N GLU A 580 -25.66 40.09 -3.16
CA GLU A 580 -26.74 41.09 -3.23
C GLU A 580 -26.22 42.44 -3.75
N VAL A 581 -25.04 42.89 -3.32
CA VAL A 581 -24.43 44.14 -3.82
C VAL A 581 -24.11 44.05 -5.32
N GLU A 582 -23.64 42.90 -5.80
CA GLU A 582 -23.32 42.71 -7.22
C GLU A 582 -24.59 42.59 -8.08
N GLU A 583 -25.64 41.92 -7.58
CA GLU A 583 -26.95 41.89 -8.22
C GLU A 583 -27.57 43.29 -8.31
N LEU A 584 -27.48 44.09 -7.24
CA LEU A 584 -27.92 45.48 -7.24
C LEU A 584 -27.11 46.35 -8.20
N ARG A 585 -25.81 46.11 -8.36
CA ARG A 585 -24.97 46.79 -9.37
C ARG A 585 -25.39 46.44 -10.80
N VAL A 586 -25.66 45.17 -11.08
CA VAL A 586 -26.14 44.73 -12.40
C VAL A 586 -27.53 45.31 -12.70
N LEU A 587 -28.42 45.36 -11.71
CA LEU A 587 -29.73 46.01 -11.83
C LEU A 587 -29.60 47.52 -12.08
N LEU A 588 -28.67 48.19 -11.37
CA LEU A 588 -28.39 49.61 -11.59
C LEU A 588 -27.84 49.87 -13.00
N ASP A 589 -26.90 49.06 -13.48
CA ASP A 589 -26.33 49.21 -14.84
C ASP A 589 -27.39 48.95 -15.94
N ARG A 590 -28.31 48.00 -15.71
CA ARG A 590 -29.48 47.79 -16.59
C ARG A 590 -30.43 48.98 -16.56
N SER A 591 -30.71 49.53 -15.38
CA SER A 591 -31.57 50.71 -15.22
C SER A 591 -30.95 51.96 -15.85
N ASP A 592 -29.64 52.17 -15.70
CA ASP A 592 -28.94 53.31 -16.29
C ASP A 592 -28.85 53.20 -17.83
N LYS A 593 -28.71 51.98 -18.37
CA LYS A 593 -28.83 51.74 -19.81
C LYS A 593 -30.24 52.05 -20.31
N ALA A 594 -31.27 51.56 -19.62
CA ALA A 594 -32.67 51.85 -19.96
C ALA A 594 -32.98 53.36 -19.89
N ARG A 595 -32.47 54.06 -18.87
CA ARG A 595 -32.59 55.51 -18.75
C ARG A 595 -31.92 56.24 -19.92
N LYS A 596 -30.69 55.88 -20.28
CA LYS A 596 -29.97 56.49 -21.42
C LYS A 596 -30.70 56.26 -22.75
N THR A 597 -31.29 55.08 -22.98
CA THR A 597 -32.10 54.85 -24.18
C THR A 597 -33.35 55.72 -24.19
N THR A 598 -34.05 55.88 -23.06
CA THR A 598 -35.22 56.77 -23.00
C THR A 598 -34.86 58.25 -23.11
N GLU A 599 -33.69 58.67 -22.62
CA GLU A 599 -33.19 60.04 -22.78
C GLU A 599 -32.84 60.34 -24.24
N LEU A 600 -32.29 59.37 -24.98
CA LEU A 600 -32.05 59.50 -26.42
C LEU A 600 -33.36 59.57 -27.21
N GLU A 601 -34.34 58.72 -26.91
CA GLU A 601 -35.66 58.78 -27.54
C GLU A 601 -36.39 60.10 -27.26
N LEU A 602 -36.27 60.62 -26.03
CA LEU A 602 -36.78 61.93 -25.66
C LEU A 602 -36.08 63.03 -26.45
N HIS A 603 -34.75 63.01 -26.54
CA HIS A 603 -33.98 63.98 -27.32
C HIS A 603 -34.36 63.98 -28.81
N ASP A 604 -34.50 62.80 -29.42
CA ASP A 604 -34.97 62.66 -30.80
C ASP A 604 -36.39 63.22 -30.96
N SER A 605 -37.27 63.02 -29.97
CA SER A 605 -38.63 63.58 -29.99
C SER A 605 -38.65 65.10 -29.82
N GLU A 606 -37.77 65.66 -28.98
CA GLU A 606 -37.59 67.11 -28.80
C GLU A 606 -37.02 67.76 -30.06
N GLN A 607 -36.06 67.11 -30.72
CA GLN A 607 -35.51 67.56 -32.00
C GLN A 607 -36.60 67.55 -33.09
N ARG A 608 -37.39 66.48 -33.18
CA ARG A 608 -38.55 66.41 -34.10
C ARG A 608 -39.60 67.48 -33.80
N LEU A 609 -39.88 67.74 -32.52
CA LEU A 609 -40.80 68.82 -32.12
C LEU A 609 -40.25 70.18 -32.56
N THR A 610 -38.96 70.43 -32.34
CA THR A 610 -38.27 71.67 -32.73
C THR A 610 -38.29 71.87 -34.24
N GLU A 611 -38.04 70.82 -35.03
CA GLU A 611 -38.16 70.83 -36.48
C GLU A 611 -39.58 71.15 -36.94
N THR A 612 -40.59 70.54 -36.30
CA THR A 612 -42.01 70.76 -36.61
C THR A 612 -42.45 72.19 -36.27
N VAL A 613 -42.00 72.73 -35.13
CA VAL A 613 -42.22 74.14 -34.74
C VAL A 613 -41.53 75.09 -35.73
N SER A 614 -40.31 74.80 -36.16
CA SER A 614 -39.61 75.59 -37.19
C SER A 614 -40.33 75.57 -38.55
N PHE A 615 -40.95 74.43 -38.90
CA PHE A 615 -41.72 74.26 -40.12
C PHE A 615 -43.06 75.02 -40.02
N ALA A 616 -43.77 74.91 -38.90
CA ALA A 616 -44.99 75.67 -38.64
C ALA A 616 -44.75 77.19 -38.69
N ASN A 617 -43.66 77.67 -38.10
CA ASN A 617 -43.28 79.09 -38.17
C ASN A 617 -42.96 79.55 -39.60
N ARG A 618 -42.29 78.72 -40.41
CA ARG A 618 -42.08 78.98 -41.85
C ARG A 618 -43.40 79.04 -42.62
N ALA A 619 -44.30 78.10 -42.38
CA ALA A 619 -45.62 78.08 -43.00
C ALA A 619 -46.47 79.30 -42.62
N ILE A 620 -46.41 79.76 -41.37
CA ILE A 620 -47.07 80.99 -40.92
C ILE A 620 -46.47 82.23 -41.60
N ALA A 621 -45.15 82.29 -41.76
CA ALA A 621 -44.48 83.39 -42.45
C ALA A 621 -44.87 83.45 -43.94
N GLU A 622 -44.91 82.31 -44.62
CA GLU A 622 -45.40 82.21 -46.00
C GLU A 622 -46.87 82.61 -46.11
N ARG A 623 -47.72 82.17 -45.17
CA ARG A 623 -49.13 82.56 -45.12
C ARG A 623 -49.31 84.07 -45.00
N LYS A 624 -48.55 84.74 -44.12
CA LYS A 624 -48.57 86.20 -43.98
C LYS A 624 -48.09 86.92 -45.24
N LYS A 625 -47.12 86.34 -45.96
CA LYS A 625 -46.67 86.86 -47.25
C LYS A 625 -47.77 86.74 -48.31
N PHE A 626 -48.44 85.59 -48.41
CA PHE A 626 -49.58 85.42 -49.31
C PHE A 626 -50.79 86.29 -48.94
N GLU A 627 -51.05 86.51 -47.64
CA GLU A 627 -52.07 87.48 -47.18
C GLU A 627 -51.71 88.91 -47.59
N ALA A 628 -50.43 89.30 -47.53
CA ALA A 628 -49.97 90.61 -48.00
C ALA A 628 -50.07 90.74 -49.53
N ASP A 629 -49.67 89.72 -50.28
CA ASP A 629 -49.81 89.66 -51.74
C ASP A 629 -51.30 89.70 -52.15
N ALA A 630 -52.18 89.04 -51.40
CA ALA A 630 -53.63 89.10 -51.63
C ALA A 630 -54.21 90.50 -51.40
N ILE A 631 -53.77 91.22 -50.37
CA ILE A 631 -54.17 92.63 -50.15
C ILE A 631 -53.67 93.52 -51.29
N GLN A 632 -52.44 93.29 -51.78
CA GLN A 632 -51.89 94.00 -52.93
C GLN A 632 -52.72 93.75 -54.20
N TYR A 633 -53.02 92.48 -54.51
CA TYR A 633 -53.87 92.11 -55.65
C TYR A 633 -55.30 92.66 -55.52
N GLN A 634 -55.82 92.78 -54.30
CA GLN A 634 -57.13 93.37 -54.06
C GLN A 634 -57.15 94.88 -54.30
N GLY A 635 -56.02 95.57 -54.10
CA GLY A 635 -55.79 96.95 -54.56
C GLY A 635 -55.73 97.07 -56.08
N GLU A 636 -54.95 96.19 -56.73
CA GLU A 636 -54.85 96.15 -58.20
C GLU A 636 -56.21 95.86 -58.86
N ILE A 637 -57.06 95.03 -58.25
CA ILE A 637 -58.43 94.77 -58.72
C ILE A 637 -59.34 96.01 -58.60
N VAL A 638 -59.14 96.87 -57.60
CA VAL A 638 -59.90 98.13 -57.47
C VAL A 638 -59.50 99.12 -58.56
N ASP A 639 -58.21 99.20 -58.88
CA ASP A 639 -57.70 100.05 -59.95
C ASP A 639 -58.17 99.54 -61.33
N ILE A 640 -58.10 98.22 -61.56
CA ILE A 640 -58.64 97.58 -62.78
C ILE A 640 -60.16 97.81 -62.89
N ARG A 641 -60.92 97.80 -61.78
CA ARG A 641 -62.36 98.11 -61.81
C ARG A 641 -62.66 99.57 -62.15
N GLN A 642 -61.80 100.53 -61.79
CA GLN A 642 -61.93 101.92 -62.23
C GLN A 642 -61.59 102.07 -63.72
N GLU A 643 -60.57 101.38 -64.22
CA GLU A 643 -60.24 101.35 -65.64
C GLU A 643 -61.33 100.67 -66.49
N LEU A 644 -61.90 99.56 -66.00
CA LEU A 644 -63.00 98.85 -66.67
C LEU A 644 -64.22 99.75 -66.87
N LYS A 645 -64.52 100.64 -65.92
CA LYS A 645 -65.64 101.59 -65.99
C LYS A 645 -65.44 102.65 -67.08
N ILE A 646 -64.20 103.08 -67.30
CA ILE A 646 -63.82 104.02 -68.38
C ILE A 646 -63.83 103.31 -69.75
N VAL A 647 -63.45 102.03 -69.78
CA VAL A 647 -63.50 101.18 -70.99
C VAL A 647 -64.94 100.82 -71.36
N GLU A 648 -65.83 100.58 -70.40
CA GLU A 648 -67.26 100.33 -70.64
C GLU A 648 -67.99 101.55 -71.25
N GLU A 649 -67.61 102.77 -70.87
CA GLU A 649 -68.12 104.00 -71.52
C GLU A 649 -67.59 104.20 -72.95
N ARG A 650 -66.38 103.70 -73.27
CA ARG A 650 -65.85 103.67 -74.65
C ARG A 650 -66.42 102.53 -75.49
N ALA A 651 -66.66 101.36 -74.92
CA ALA A 651 -67.20 100.19 -75.61
C ALA A 651 -68.63 100.42 -76.12
N ARG A 652 -69.43 101.24 -75.42
CA ARG A 652 -70.77 101.65 -75.86
C ARG A 652 -70.76 102.55 -77.12
N LYS A 653 -69.61 103.13 -77.49
CA LYS A 653 -69.40 103.87 -78.76
C LYS A 653 -68.84 103.00 -79.91
N PHE A 654 -68.09 101.93 -79.62
CA PHE A 654 -67.53 101.03 -80.64
C PHE A 654 -68.48 99.92 -81.12
N GLY A 655 -69.61 99.70 -80.43
CA GLY A 655 -70.69 98.81 -80.90
C GLY A 655 -71.33 99.21 -82.23
N ALA A 656 -71.10 100.43 -82.73
CA ALA A 656 -71.56 100.91 -84.03
C ALA A 656 -70.57 100.67 -85.20
N GLU A 657 -69.34 100.21 -84.92
CA GLU A 657 -68.29 99.96 -85.95
C GLU A 657 -68.00 98.47 -86.18
N LEU A 658 -68.61 97.57 -85.39
CA LEU A 658 -68.43 96.11 -85.44
C LEU A 658 -69.20 95.39 -86.55
N ILE A 659 -69.99 96.11 -87.37
CA ILE A 659 -70.60 95.56 -88.60
C ILE A 659 -69.58 95.51 -89.77
N HIS A 660 -68.44 96.21 -89.67
CA HIS A 660 -67.45 96.30 -90.76
C HIS A 660 -66.20 95.42 -90.55
N ARG A 661 -65.99 94.83 -89.35
CA ARG A 661 -64.78 94.04 -89.03
C ARG A 661 -64.96 92.52 -88.96
N ASP A 662 -66.17 92.03 -89.19
CA ASP A 662 -66.47 90.58 -89.30
C ASP A 662 -65.96 89.97 -90.63
N GLU A 663 -65.55 90.79 -91.61
CA GLU A 663 -65.01 90.32 -92.90
C GLU A 663 -63.49 90.13 -92.92
N ASP A 664 -62.73 90.70 -91.98
CA ASP A 664 -61.26 90.59 -91.94
C ASP A 664 -60.74 89.33 -91.18
N ILE A 665 -61.55 88.73 -90.29
CA ILE A 665 -61.16 87.58 -89.45
C ILE A 665 -61.19 86.24 -90.22
N ARG A 666 -61.76 86.19 -91.42
CA ARG A 666 -61.67 85.02 -92.32
C ARG A 666 -60.24 84.77 -92.85
N HIS A 667 -59.38 85.79 -92.89
CA HIS A 667 -58.06 85.71 -93.53
C HIS A 667 -56.94 85.21 -92.59
N GLU A 668 -57.13 85.19 -91.25
CA GLU A 668 -56.09 84.74 -90.30
C GLU A 668 -56.16 83.25 -89.90
N ARG A 669 -57.22 82.52 -90.30
CA ARG A 669 -57.33 81.07 -90.01
C ARG A 669 -56.43 80.17 -90.88
N GLU A 670 -55.82 80.70 -91.94
CA GLU A 670 -54.92 79.92 -92.82
C GLU A 670 -53.46 79.85 -92.36
N LYS A 671 -53.03 80.62 -91.33
CA LYS A 671 -51.64 80.61 -90.84
C LYS A 671 -51.37 79.69 -89.64
N ALA A 672 -52.39 79.02 -89.10
CA ALA A 672 -52.26 78.13 -87.94
C ALA A 672 -51.92 76.65 -88.29
N ALA A 673 -51.83 76.30 -89.58
CA ALA A 673 -51.64 74.92 -90.03
C ALA A 673 -50.15 74.46 -90.19
N GLU A 674 -49.17 75.35 -90.10
CA GLU A 674 -47.74 75.01 -90.28
C GLU A 674 -46.98 74.68 -88.97
N ALA A 675 -47.60 74.86 -87.81
CA ALA A 675 -46.93 74.67 -86.51
C ALA A 675 -46.95 73.23 -85.95
N GLU A 676 -47.69 72.29 -86.56
CA GLU A 676 -47.84 70.91 -86.05
C GLU A 676 -46.78 69.90 -86.55
N ALA A 677 -45.87 70.29 -87.45
CA ALA A 677 -44.94 69.36 -88.10
C ALA A 677 -43.58 69.14 -87.37
N SER A 678 -43.21 69.96 -86.37
CA SER A 678 -41.87 69.91 -85.74
C SER A 678 -41.76 69.04 -84.48
N LYS A 679 -42.88 68.52 -83.96
CA LYS A 679 -42.93 67.80 -82.66
C LYS A 679 -42.60 66.29 -82.75
N ARG A 680 -42.62 65.68 -83.94
CA ARG A 680 -42.45 64.21 -84.11
C ARG A 680 -41.00 63.73 -84.32
N ALA A 681 -40.01 64.61 -84.35
CA ALA A 681 -38.63 64.26 -84.72
C ALA A 681 -37.65 64.02 -83.54
N LEU A 682 -38.06 64.24 -82.27
CA LEU A 682 -37.17 64.12 -81.10
C LEU A 682 -37.42 62.90 -80.20
N ASP A 683 -38.50 62.14 -80.38
CA ASP A 683 -38.83 60.95 -79.56
C ASP A 683 -38.12 59.65 -79.99
N GLN A 684 -37.30 59.67 -81.04
CA GLN A 684 -36.64 58.48 -81.62
C GLN A 684 -35.17 58.28 -81.18
N GLN A 685 -34.55 59.22 -80.43
CA GLN A 685 -33.15 59.10 -79.97
C GLN A 685 -32.95 58.54 -78.55
N LEU A 686 -34.02 58.24 -77.82
CA LEU A 686 -33.96 57.70 -76.44
C LEU A 686 -34.16 56.18 -76.35
N ARG A 687 -34.44 55.48 -77.47
CA ARG A 687 -34.65 54.02 -77.49
C ARG A 687 -33.38 53.17 -77.75
N ASP A 688 -32.24 53.79 -78.09
CA ASP A 688 -30.99 53.08 -78.43
C ASP A 688 -29.96 52.96 -77.28
N CYS A 689 -30.22 53.50 -76.08
CA CYS A 689 -29.31 53.40 -74.93
C CYS A 689 -29.62 52.25 -73.94
N ASN A 690 -30.77 51.58 -74.04
CA ASN A 690 -31.15 50.49 -73.13
C ASN A 690 -30.75 49.09 -73.60
N ALA A 691 -30.14 48.95 -74.78
CA ALA A 691 -29.73 47.66 -75.36
C ALA A 691 -28.22 47.33 -75.17
N LYS A 692 -27.49 48.04 -74.30
CA LYS A 692 -26.04 47.86 -74.07
C LYS A 692 -25.65 47.44 -72.63
N ILE A 693 -26.62 47.00 -71.82
CA ILE A 693 -26.36 46.49 -70.47
C ILE A 693 -26.51 44.95 -70.40
N ASP A 694 -27.26 44.33 -71.32
CA ASP A 694 -27.47 42.87 -71.35
C ASP A 694 -26.29 42.05 -71.93
N GLU A 695 -25.23 42.71 -72.41
CA GLU A 695 -24.01 42.07 -72.95
C GLU A 695 -22.88 41.88 -71.92
N ALA A 696 -23.04 42.37 -70.68
CA ALA A 696 -22.01 42.24 -69.62
C ALA A 696 -22.20 41.04 -68.67
N GLU A 697 -23.33 40.33 -68.71
CA GLU A 697 -23.63 39.21 -67.80
C GLU A 697 -23.35 37.81 -68.39
N ALA A 698 -22.95 37.72 -69.67
CA ALA A 698 -22.73 36.45 -70.37
C ALA A 698 -21.29 35.90 -70.29
N TYR A 699 -20.33 36.61 -69.67
CA TYR A 699 -18.92 36.18 -69.60
C TYR A 699 -18.53 35.44 -68.31
N ALA A 700 -19.36 35.46 -67.25
CA ALA A 700 -19.00 34.89 -65.94
C ALA A 700 -19.42 33.41 -65.72
N ARG A 701 -20.13 32.77 -66.67
CA ARG A 701 -20.62 31.38 -66.51
C ARG A 701 -19.81 30.32 -67.27
N ALA A 702 -18.73 30.70 -67.96
CA ALA A 702 -17.98 29.79 -68.84
C ALA A 702 -16.62 29.26 -68.28
N GLU A 703 -16.25 29.55 -67.04
CA GLU A 703 -14.97 29.10 -66.44
C GLU A 703 -15.11 28.07 -65.30
N GLY A 704 -16.35 27.68 -64.96
CA GLY A 704 -16.64 26.66 -63.94
C GLY A 704 -16.61 25.20 -64.42
N LYS A 705 -16.50 24.95 -65.73
CA LYS A 705 -16.58 23.60 -66.33
C LYS A 705 -15.24 22.97 -66.74
N ARG A 706 -14.09 23.57 -66.37
CA ARG A 706 -12.73 23.06 -66.71
C ARG A 706 -11.92 22.49 -65.52
N LEU A 707 -12.48 22.45 -64.32
CA LEU A 707 -11.83 21.90 -63.10
C LEU A 707 -12.39 20.54 -62.66
N ALA A 708 -13.48 20.06 -63.26
CA ALA A 708 -14.09 18.77 -62.96
C ALA A 708 -13.48 17.57 -63.73
N ALA A 709 -12.54 17.80 -64.67
CA ALA A 709 -11.91 16.73 -65.47
C ALA A 709 -10.46 16.40 -65.06
N LYS A 710 -9.99 16.88 -63.90
CA LYS A 710 -8.62 16.66 -63.39
C LYS A 710 -8.55 15.78 -62.12
N TYR A 711 -9.69 15.35 -61.59
CA TYR A 711 -9.76 14.53 -60.37
C TYR A 711 -10.30 13.10 -60.57
N GLU A 712 -10.71 12.71 -61.78
CA GLU A 712 -11.13 11.33 -62.08
C GLU A 712 -10.01 10.41 -62.60
N GLY A 713 -8.78 10.92 -62.77
CA GLY A 713 -7.60 10.15 -63.21
C GLY A 713 -6.66 9.68 -62.09
N ARG A 714 -7.02 9.85 -60.81
CA ARG A 714 -6.13 9.59 -59.65
C ARG A 714 -6.62 8.50 -58.69
N VAL A 715 -7.65 7.74 -59.10
CA VAL A 715 -8.34 6.75 -58.24
C VAL A 715 -8.01 5.28 -58.58
N ASN A 716 -7.38 4.96 -59.73
CA ASN A 716 -7.10 3.58 -60.13
C ASN A 716 -5.60 3.21 -60.24
N GLY A 717 -4.75 3.77 -59.37
CA GLY A 717 -3.30 3.51 -59.37
C GLY A 717 -2.64 3.30 -58.00
N MET A 718 -3.39 3.25 -56.90
CA MET A 718 -2.84 3.03 -55.55
C MET A 718 -3.59 1.90 -54.82
N GLN A 719 -3.68 0.73 -55.46
CA GLN A 719 -4.34 -0.44 -54.87
C GLN A 719 -3.58 -1.76 -55.06
N ARG A 720 -2.26 -1.68 -55.26
CA ARG A 720 -1.31 -2.79 -55.09
C ARG A 720 0.04 -2.26 -54.62
N GLU A 721 0.16 -2.09 -53.31
CA GLU A 721 1.43 -2.20 -52.57
C GLU A 721 1.04 -2.39 -51.09
N SER A 722 0.67 -3.62 -50.79
CA SER A 722 0.30 -4.08 -49.46
C SER A 722 1.27 -5.18 -49.07
N ASP A 723 2.56 -4.85 -49.03
CA ASP A 723 3.56 -5.70 -48.41
C ASP A 723 4.23 -4.96 -47.25
N LEU A 724 3.87 -5.49 -46.08
CA LEU A 724 4.47 -5.44 -44.76
C LEU A 724 5.81 -4.68 -44.67
N ASN A 725 5.77 -3.47 -44.10
CA ASN A 725 6.87 -2.86 -43.34
C ASN A 725 6.31 -1.72 -42.50
N PHE A 726 6.57 -1.77 -41.19
CA PHE A 726 5.98 -0.96 -40.12
C PHE A 726 6.47 0.49 -40.07
N SER A 727 7.67 0.78 -40.58
CA SER A 727 8.29 2.12 -40.55
C SER A 727 8.71 2.61 -41.94
N SER A 728 8.65 3.92 -42.16
CA SER A 728 9.22 4.59 -43.34
C SER A 728 10.64 5.14 -43.11
N GLY A 729 11.14 5.10 -41.87
CA GLY A 729 12.49 5.53 -41.48
C GLY A 729 12.77 5.26 -39.99
N LEU A 730 14.06 5.15 -39.63
CA LEU A 730 14.54 4.93 -38.26
C LEU A 730 15.56 6.04 -37.90
N THR A 731 15.33 6.73 -36.80
CA THR A 731 16.26 7.70 -36.20
C THR A 731 16.72 7.18 -34.85
N ILE A 732 18.03 7.06 -34.63
CA ILE A 732 18.58 6.63 -33.34
C ILE A 732 19.06 7.86 -32.57
N LEU A 733 18.54 8.08 -31.37
CA LEU A 733 19.05 9.11 -30.48
C LEU A 733 20.30 8.58 -29.75
N PRO A 734 21.43 9.33 -29.77
CA PRO A 734 22.60 8.98 -28.99
C PRO A 734 22.31 9.18 -27.50
N GLY A 735 22.69 8.20 -26.68
CA GLY A 735 22.68 8.33 -25.22
C GLY A 735 23.63 9.44 -24.74
N LEU A 736 23.52 9.83 -23.47
CA LEU A 736 24.36 10.89 -22.89
C LEU A 736 25.84 10.45 -22.89
N SER A 737 26.65 11.08 -23.75
CA SER A 737 28.05 10.72 -24.00
C SER A 737 29.00 10.95 -22.81
N PHE A 738 28.62 11.80 -21.84
CA PHE A 738 29.48 12.18 -20.72
C PHE A 738 29.40 11.26 -19.49
N LYS A 739 28.60 10.19 -19.53
CA LYS A 739 28.46 9.20 -18.44
C LYS A 739 28.30 7.79 -18.98
N SER A 740 29.21 6.89 -18.59
CA SER A 740 29.08 5.45 -18.80
C SER A 740 28.05 4.86 -17.82
N ASP A 741 27.36 3.78 -18.23
CA ASP A 741 26.42 3.00 -17.41
C ASP A 741 25.11 3.70 -17.02
N ILE A 742 24.35 4.13 -18.04
CA ILE A 742 23.04 4.75 -17.86
C ILE A 742 21.95 3.95 -18.59
N SER A 743 20.78 3.78 -17.95
CA SER A 743 19.60 3.14 -18.53
C SER A 743 18.44 4.14 -18.69
N ILE A 744 17.50 3.88 -19.60
CA ILE A 744 16.33 4.75 -19.80
C ILE A 744 15.27 4.45 -18.74
N ALA A 745 14.83 5.49 -18.02
CA ALA A 745 13.89 5.40 -16.91
C ALA A 745 12.46 5.77 -17.31
N ALA A 746 12.29 6.87 -18.06
CA ALA A 746 11.00 7.33 -18.56
C ALA A 746 11.18 8.14 -19.84
N VAL A 747 10.19 8.13 -20.73
CA VAL A 747 10.19 8.92 -21.96
C VAL A 747 8.82 9.52 -22.19
N CYS A 748 8.75 10.72 -22.77
CA CYS A 748 7.50 11.28 -23.28
C CYS A 748 7.76 12.23 -24.46
N PHE A 749 6.80 12.37 -25.35
CA PHE A 749 6.80 13.45 -26.34
C PHE A 749 6.28 14.74 -25.72
N CYS A 750 6.82 15.88 -26.14
CA CYS A 750 6.29 17.18 -25.77
C CYS A 750 5.00 17.45 -26.56
N GLN A 751 3.88 17.69 -25.86
CA GLN A 751 2.57 17.87 -26.52
C GLN A 751 2.52 19.10 -27.43
N ASP A 752 3.13 20.21 -27.00
CA ASP A 752 3.18 21.48 -27.76
C ASP A 752 4.16 21.42 -28.95
N LYS A 753 5.23 20.63 -28.80
CA LYS A 753 6.29 20.46 -29.80
C LYS A 753 6.52 18.97 -30.05
N PRO A 754 5.73 18.34 -30.93
CA PRO A 754 5.78 16.89 -31.15
C PRO A 754 7.10 16.40 -31.77
N GLU A 755 7.94 17.32 -32.25
CA GLU A 755 9.31 17.05 -32.71
C GLU A 755 10.33 17.00 -31.58
N GLN A 756 9.92 17.28 -30.35
CA GLN A 756 10.76 17.20 -29.16
C GLN A 756 10.36 16.00 -28.29
N VAL A 757 11.38 15.29 -27.82
CA VAL A 757 11.25 14.12 -26.95
C VAL A 757 12.01 14.39 -25.68
N ALA A 758 11.34 14.26 -24.53
CA ALA A 758 11.98 14.28 -23.23
C ALA A 758 12.30 12.84 -22.80
N VAL A 759 13.57 12.60 -22.48
CA VAL A 759 14.11 11.31 -22.07
C VAL A 759 14.72 11.45 -20.69
N PHE A 760 14.27 10.66 -19.74
CA PHE A 760 14.89 10.54 -18.43
C PHE A 760 15.69 9.25 -18.36
N TYR A 761 16.87 9.39 -17.80
CA TYR A 761 17.86 8.35 -17.70
C TYR A 761 18.20 8.09 -16.23
N GLU A 762 18.24 6.84 -15.81
CA GLU A 762 18.57 6.40 -14.46
C GLU A 762 20.02 5.90 -14.41
N GLN A 763 20.79 6.48 -13.48
CA GLN A 763 22.13 6.02 -13.13
C GLN A 763 22.05 5.11 -11.91
N ILE A 764 22.87 4.05 -11.88
CA ILE A 764 22.94 3.11 -10.75
C ILE A 764 23.19 3.92 -9.46
N TYR A 765 22.22 3.85 -8.54
CA TYR A 765 22.13 4.60 -7.27
C TYR A 765 21.62 6.06 -7.40
N THR A 766 20.29 6.16 -7.30
CA THR A 766 19.42 7.27 -6.82
C THR A 766 19.22 8.53 -7.66
N THR A 767 20.09 8.91 -8.60
CA THR A 767 19.92 10.17 -9.37
C THR A 767 19.51 9.93 -10.83
N SER A 768 18.63 10.79 -11.37
CA SER A 768 18.19 10.73 -12.77
C SER A 768 18.54 11.99 -13.56
N TYR A 769 18.90 11.80 -14.82
CA TYR A 769 19.20 12.90 -15.76
C TYR A 769 18.16 12.93 -16.86
N GLY A 770 17.55 14.08 -17.09
CA GLY A 770 16.67 14.30 -18.23
C GLY A 770 17.42 14.94 -19.39
N ALA A 771 16.99 14.65 -20.60
CA ALA A 771 17.47 15.29 -21.81
C ALA A 771 16.31 15.48 -22.78
N ILE A 772 16.19 16.68 -23.34
CA ILE A 772 15.21 16.99 -24.38
C ILE A 772 15.94 16.94 -25.71
N TYR A 773 15.53 16.05 -26.61
CA TYR A 773 16.09 15.91 -27.96
C TYR A 773 15.13 16.46 -29.00
N ASN A 774 15.67 16.91 -30.13
CA ASN A 774 14.89 17.17 -31.33
C ASN A 774 14.98 15.95 -32.25
N VAL A 775 13.85 15.38 -32.64
CA VAL A 775 13.79 14.21 -33.51
C VAL A 775 14.39 14.48 -34.89
N ARG A 776 14.27 15.71 -35.40
CA ARG A 776 14.86 16.11 -36.69
C ARG A 776 16.38 16.34 -36.63
N ASN A 777 16.92 16.60 -35.44
CA ASN A 777 18.34 16.83 -35.22
C ASN A 777 18.79 16.11 -33.93
N PRO A 778 19.06 14.80 -34.02
CA PRO A 778 19.25 13.95 -32.84
C PRO A 778 20.65 14.05 -32.22
N ASP A 779 21.62 14.66 -32.92
CA ASP A 779 23.05 14.57 -32.58
C ASP A 779 23.40 15.11 -31.20
N LYS A 780 22.65 16.10 -30.70
CA LYS A 780 22.86 16.70 -29.38
C LYS A 780 21.53 17.01 -28.68
N PRO A 781 21.45 16.85 -27.34
CA PRO A 781 20.28 17.27 -26.59
C PRO A 781 20.14 18.80 -26.62
N LEU A 782 18.91 19.28 -26.80
CA LEU A 782 18.55 20.70 -26.73
C LEU A 782 18.68 21.26 -25.31
N LYS A 783 18.28 20.48 -24.31
CA LYS A 783 18.31 20.86 -22.90
C LYS A 783 18.63 19.64 -22.04
N LEU A 784 19.47 19.80 -21.03
CA LEU A 784 19.73 18.80 -20.00
C LEU A 784 19.01 19.21 -18.71
N LEU A 785 18.39 18.23 -18.07
CA LEU A 785 17.63 18.35 -16.84
C LEU A 785 18.30 17.48 -15.78
N ASN A 786 18.32 17.96 -14.54
CA ASN A 786 18.84 17.20 -13.41
C ASN A 786 17.68 16.88 -12.46
N CYS A 787 17.57 15.63 -12.04
CA CYS A 787 16.62 15.20 -11.02
C CYS A 787 17.38 14.45 -9.90
N GLU A 788 17.19 14.90 -8.66
CA GLU A 788 17.88 14.33 -7.50
C GLU A 788 17.36 12.93 -7.14
N ALA A 789 16.13 12.60 -7.55
CA ALA A 789 15.50 11.31 -7.35
C ALA A 789 15.35 10.55 -8.68
N SER A 790 15.16 9.24 -8.61
CA SER A 790 14.94 8.39 -9.78
C SER A 790 13.55 8.62 -10.39
N VAL A 791 13.48 8.99 -11.68
CA VAL A 791 12.22 9.28 -12.37
C VAL A 791 11.57 7.99 -12.88
N ARG A 792 10.29 7.76 -12.55
CA ARG A 792 9.51 6.59 -12.96
C ARG A 792 8.54 6.87 -14.09
N CYS A 793 7.94 8.05 -14.10
CA CYS A 793 7.02 8.46 -15.16
C CYS A 793 7.23 9.92 -15.51
N CYS A 794 6.91 10.29 -16.74
CA CYS A 794 6.92 11.67 -17.16
C CYS A 794 5.77 11.97 -18.12
N SER A 795 5.33 13.23 -18.11
CA SER A 795 4.34 13.75 -19.03
C SER A 795 4.61 15.21 -19.32
N SER A 796 4.25 15.65 -20.52
CA SER A 796 4.38 17.05 -20.93
C SER A 796 2.99 17.65 -21.17
N SER A 797 2.84 18.93 -20.81
CA SER A 797 1.66 19.75 -21.11
C SER A 797 2.11 21.19 -21.34
N MET A 798 1.69 21.78 -22.46
CA MET A 798 2.13 23.11 -22.89
C MET A 798 3.68 23.21 -22.90
N VAL A 799 4.25 24.16 -22.15
CA VAL A 799 5.70 24.36 -21.97
C VAL A 799 6.26 23.65 -20.73
N TYR A 800 5.44 22.90 -20.00
CA TYR A 800 5.82 22.26 -18.74
C TYR A 800 6.06 20.76 -18.94
N LEU A 801 7.12 20.28 -18.29
CA LEU A 801 7.46 18.87 -18.22
C LEU A 801 7.36 18.42 -16.77
N PHE A 802 6.54 17.41 -16.53
CA PHE A 802 6.31 16.83 -15.22
C PHE A 802 6.98 15.46 -15.16
N ALA A 803 7.59 15.15 -14.03
CA ALA A 803 8.12 13.82 -13.75
C ALA A 803 7.74 13.38 -12.34
N GLY A 804 7.26 12.14 -12.23
CA GLY A 804 7.01 11.45 -10.96
C GLY A 804 8.20 10.57 -10.60
N CYS A 805 8.63 10.66 -9.35
CA CYS A 805 9.84 10.01 -8.85
C CYS A 805 9.52 8.75 -8.03
N HIS A 806 10.53 7.89 -7.88
CA HIS A 806 10.44 6.65 -7.10
C HIS A 806 10.27 6.90 -5.58
N ASP A 807 10.72 8.03 -5.07
CA ASP A 807 10.60 8.44 -3.66
C ASP A 807 9.23 9.06 -3.31
N GLY A 808 8.32 9.17 -4.29
CA GLY A 808 7.02 9.84 -4.13
C GLY A 808 7.03 11.32 -4.49
N SER A 809 8.18 11.91 -4.79
CA SER A 809 8.25 13.32 -5.20
C SER A 809 7.75 13.52 -6.63
N ILE A 810 7.29 14.73 -6.92
CA ILE A 810 6.89 15.18 -8.25
C ILE A 810 7.70 16.43 -8.56
N VAL A 811 8.34 16.42 -9.72
CA VAL A 811 9.16 17.53 -10.20
C VAL A 811 8.55 18.16 -11.45
N LEU A 812 8.66 19.48 -11.53
CA LEU A 812 8.19 20.31 -12.63
C LEU A 812 9.39 21.02 -13.26
N PHE A 813 9.52 20.94 -14.58
CA PHE A 813 10.48 21.70 -15.36
C PHE A 813 9.76 22.65 -16.32
N ASP A 814 10.13 23.92 -16.28
CA ASP A 814 9.75 24.89 -17.31
C ASP A 814 10.72 24.81 -18.50
N THR A 815 10.20 24.36 -19.65
CA THR A 815 11.00 24.23 -20.88
C THR A 815 11.23 25.57 -21.58
N SER A 816 10.49 26.62 -21.21
CA SER A 816 10.67 27.97 -21.75
C SER A 816 11.91 28.68 -21.18
N GLU A 817 12.43 28.22 -20.03
CA GLU A 817 13.61 28.82 -19.42
C GLU A 817 14.86 28.66 -20.29
N PRO A 818 15.68 29.72 -20.41
CA PRO A 818 16.86 29.73 -21.26
C PRO A 818 17.89 28.69 -20.80
N THR A 819 18.38 27.90 -21.75
CA THR A 819 19.41 26.88 -21.48
C THR A 819 20.77 27.55 -21.36
N LYS A 820 21.48 27.29 -20.26
CA LYS A 820 22.86 27.76 -20.06
C LYS A 820 23.82 26.78 -20.74
N TYR A 821 24.87 27.27 -21.39
CA TYR A 821 25.87 26.44 -22.07
C TYR A 821 27.25 26.62 -21.42
N LYS A 822 28.06 25.57 -21.42
CA LYS A 822 29.48 25.70 -21.05
C LYS A 822 30.20 26.51 -22.11
N THR A 823 31.03 27.47 -21.69
CA THR A 823 31.72 28.42 -22.55
C THR A 823 32.66 27.79 -23.59
N ASP A 824 33.17 26.57 -23.34
CA ASP A 824 34.17 25.93 -24.22
C ASP A 824 33.63 24.79 -25.11
N SER A 825 32.51 24.13 -24.77
CA SER A 825 32.04 22.91 -25.47
C SER A 825 30.69 23.01 -26.16
N GLN A 826 29.97 24.15 -26.03
CA GLN A 826 28.56 24.31 -26.45
C GLN A 826 27.62 23.20 -25.91
N GLU A 827 28.01 22.51 -24.83
CA GLU A 827 27.14 21.54 -24.17
C GLU A 827 26.20 22.27 -23.20
N PRO A 828 24.90 21.92 -23.20
CA PRO A 828 23.95 22.47 -22.23
C PRO A 828 24.34 22.07 -20.80
N ILE A 829 24.16 22.98 -19.85
CA ILE A 829 24.36 22.72 -18.42
C ILE A 829 23.07 22.11 -17.87
N PRO A 830 23.14 21.02 -17.06
CA PRO A 830 21.97 20.43 -16.43
C PRO A 830 21.18 21.45 -15.60
N SER A 831 19.90 21.62 -15.93
CA SER A 831 19.00 22.54 -15.24
C SER A 831 18.27 21.81 -14.11
N SER A 832 18.24 22.39 -12.92
CA SER A 832 17.43 21.89 -11.80
C SER A 832 15.93 22.09 -12.04
N PRO A 833 15.06 21.28 -11.40
CA PRO A 833 13.61 21.44 -11.53
C PRO A 833 13.17 22.84 -11.09
N THR A 834 12.19 23.39 -11.81
CA THR A 834 11.58 24.68 -11.48
C THR A 834 10.80 24.60 -10.17
N PHE A 835 10.12 23.48 -9.94
CA PHE A 835 9.43 23.20 -8.69
C PHE A 835 9.57 21.72 -8.30
N SER A 836 9.76 21.42 -7.01
CA SER A 836 9.88 20.06 -6.49
C SER A 836 9.08 19.89 -5.20
N THR A 837 8.33 18.80 -5.09
CA THR A 837 7.55 18.49 -3.87
C THR A 837 8.36 17.78 -2.78
N ALA A 838 9.61 17.36 -3.05
CA ALA A 838 10.41 16.52 -2.14
C ALA A 838 10.60 17.12 -0.73
N ASN A 839 10.66 18.46 -0.63
CA ASN A 839 10.92 19.19 0.62
C ASN A 839 9.70 19.96 1.15
N ILE A 840 8.50 19.69 0.61
CA ILE A 840 7.28 20.37 1.01
C ILE A 840 6.45 19.44 1.91
N GLN A 841 6.07 19.93 3.10
CA GLN A 841 5.14 19.21 3.98
C GLN A 841 3.71 19.47 3.54
N PHE A 842 3.13 18.51 2.82
CA PHE A 842 1.71 18.45 2.51
C PHE A 842 0.96 17.59 3.54
N ASN A 843 -0.34 17.85 3.75
CA ASN A 843 -1.19 17.03 4.62
C ASN A 843 -1.28 15.58 4.14
N GLU A 844 -1.31 15.38 2.82
CA GLU A 844 -1.27 14.07 2.18
C GLU A 844 -0.25 14.12 1.04
N ARG A 845 0.74 13.24 1.07
CA ARG A 845 1.80 13.13 0.05
C ARG A 845 1.90 11.69 -0.45
N HIS A 846 2.45 11.52 -1.65
CA HIS A 846 2.82 10.19 -2.11
C HIS A 846 3.96 9.65 -1.23
N TYR A 847 3.73 8.52 -0.58
CA TYR A 847 4.75 7.78 0.20
C TYR A 847 5.30 6.58 -0.57
N SER A 848 4.74 6.31 -1.75
CA SER A 848 5.18 5.27 -2.67
C SER A 848 5.54 5.85 -4.03
N GLU A 849 6.15 5.04 -4.88
CA GLU A 849 6.59 5.48 -6.21
C GLU A 849 5.44 6.04 -7.04
N VAL A 850 5.65 7.21 -7.67
CA VAL A 850 4.66 7.82 -8.56
C VAL A 850 4.70 7.13 -9.91
N ILE A 851 3.66 6.35 -10.21
CA ILE A 851 3.59 5.51 -11.41
C ILE A 851 3.08 6.31 -12.62
N ARG A 852 2.20 7.29 -12.40
CA ARG A 852 1.64 8.09 -13.50
C ARG A 852 1.43 9.54 -13.09
N VAL A 853 1.80 10.45 -13.99
CA VAL A 853 1.49 11.87 -13.91
C VAL A 853 0.74 12.26 -15.19
N LEU A 854 -0.45 12.86 -15.04
CA LEU A 854 -1.37 13.13 -16.13
C LEU A 854 -1.87 14.59 -16.08
N PRO A 855 -1.52 15.44 -17.06
CA PRO A 855 -2.08 16.79 -17.15
C PRO A 855 -3.55 16.74 -17.54
N LEU A 856 -4.38 17.50 -16.83
CA LEU A 856 -5.82 17.57 -17.02
C LEU A 856 -6.20 18.93 -17.66
N GLN A 857 -6.19 18.98 -18.98
CA GLN A 857 -6.52 20.21 -19.73
C GLN A 857 -8.00 20.27 -20.07
N THR A 858 -8.69 21.35 -19.69
CA THR A 858 -10.04 21.65 -20.18
C THR A 858 -9.95 22.41 -21.50
N THR A 859 -10.62 21.90 -22.55
CA THR A 859 -10.67 22.51 -23.88
C THR A 859 -11.60 23.74 -23.94
N ASN A 860 -11.42 24.71 -23.03
CA ASN A 860 -12.09 26.01 -23.09
C ASN A 860 -11.05 27.11 -23.35
N VAL A 861 -10.35 27.01 -24.50
CA VAL A 861 -9.60 28.15 -25.05
C VAL A 861 -10.56 28.92 -25.95
N THR A 862 -11.39 29.77 -25.35
CA THR A 862 -12.02 30.87 -26.10
C THR A 862 -10.97 31.93 -26.41
N ASN A 863 -10.95 32.38 -27.65
CA ASN A 863 -10.10 33.43 -28.24
C ASN A 863 -10.08 34.76 -27.45
N ASN A 864 -9.45 34.82 -26.29
CA ASN A 864 -9.15 36.09 -25.62
C ASN A 864 -7.66 36.18 -25.29
N ASN A 865 -7.07 37.30 -25.74
CA ASN A 865 -5.66 37.69 -25.63
C ASN A 865 -5.18 37.97 -24.19
N ASP A 866 -5.89 37.50 -23.16
CA ASP A 866 -5.51 37.72 -21.77
C ASP A 866 -4.68 36.54 -21.25
N ARG A 867 -3.36 36.65 -21.42
CA ARG A 867 -2.35 35.76 -20.81
C ARG A 867 -2.17 36.01 -19.30
N SER A 868 -3.24 36.24 -18.56
CA SER A 868 -3.19 36.43 -17.11
C SER A 868 -3.80 35.22 -16.39
N SER A 869 -2.92 34.34 -15.90
CA SER A 869 -3.18 33.15 -15.09
C SER A 869 -3.78 31.92 -15.80
N SER A 870 -3.01 31.30 -16.69
CA SER A 870 -3.32 29.95 -17.19
C SER A 870 -3.03 28.90 -16.11
N SER A 871 -3.93 28.75 -15.15
CA SER A 871 -3.89 27.62 -14.21
C SER A 871 -4.51 26.39 -14.86
N PHE A 872 -3.84 25.23 -14.75
CA PHE A 872 -4.40 23.95 -15.17
C PHE A 872 -4.11 22.88 -14.14
N SER A 873 -4.91 21.81 -14.13
CA SER A 873 -4.78 20.75 -13.14
C SER A 873 -3.87 19.62 -13.62
N LEU A 874 -3.24 18.93 -12.69
CA LEU A 874 -2.36 17.79 -12.92
C LEU A 874 -2.75 16.69 -11.93
N ALA A 875 -3.08 15.49 -12.43
CA ALA A 875 -3.25 14.32 -11.58
C ALA A 875 -1.92 13.57 -11.44
N SER A 876 -1.68 13.03 -10.25
CA SER A 876 -0.56 12.15 -9.97
C SER A 876 -1.06 10.92 -9.21
N LEU A 877 -0.59 9.74 -9.58
CA LEU A 877 -0.98 8.46 -9.02
C LEU A 877 0.25 7.73 -8.47
N ASP A 878 0.18 7.28 -7.22
CA ASP A 878 1.18 6.41 -6.63
C ASP A 878 0.83 4.92 -6.76
N LYS A 879 1.79 4.06 -6.44
CA LYS A 879 1.64 2.60 -6.47
C LYS A 879 0.54 2.08 -5.57
N ASN A 880 0.32 2.73 -4.44
CA ASN A 880 -0.67 2.32 -3.45
C ASN A 880 -2.10 2.79 -3.78
N GLY A 881 -2.30 3.49 -4.91
CA GLY A 881 -3.62 3.95 -5.34
C GLY A 881 -4.05 5.27 -4.71
N LEU A 882 -3.11 6.09 -4.26
CA LEU A 882 -3.34 7.48 -3.88
C LEU A 882 -3.25 8.36 -5.14
N ILE A 883 -4.33 9.08 -5.44
CA ILE A 883 -4.37 10.10 -6.47
C ILE A 883 -4.30 11.47 -5.80
N ILE A 884 -3.39 12.32 -6.23
CA ILE A 884 -3.33 13.73 -5.82
C ILE A 884 -3.54 14.62 -7.04
N ILE A 885 -4.48 15.56 -6.95
CA ILE A 885 -4.75 16.58 -7.95
C ILE A 885 -4.05 17.88 -7.55
N TRP A 886 -3.18 18.35 -8.43
CA TRP A 886 -2.41 19.58 -8.29
C TRP A 886 -2.99 20.65 -9.19
N SER A 887 -3.05 21.89 -8.71
CA SER A 887 -3.23 23.08 -9.55
C SER A 887 -1.87 23.68 -9.85
N VAL A 888 -1.53 23.79 -11.13
CA VAL A 888 -0.28 24.37 -11.63
C VAL A 888 -0.55 25.85 -11.87
N ILE A 889 0.17 26.73 -11.17
CA ILE A 889 -0.07 28.18 -11.18
C ILE A 889 1.20 28.90 -11.61
N GLU A 890 1.08 29.76 -12.62
CA GLU A 890 2.12 30.69 -13.05
C GLU A 890 2.06 31.99 -12.22
N LEU A 891 3.19 32.40 -11.68
CA LEU A 891 3.39 33.59 -10.86
C LEU A 891 3.70 34.79 -11.76
N THR A 892 3.12 35.95 -11.45
CA THR A 892 3.26 37.18 -12.23
C THR A 892 4.63 37.86 -12.07
N GLN A 893 5.37 37.57 -11.00
CA GLN A 893 6.74 38.05 -10.76
C GLN A 893 7.65 36.86 -10.40
N SER A 894 8.91 36.91 -10.85
CA SER A 894 9.93 35.95 -10.44
C SER A 894 10.24 36.17 -8.97
N ASP A 895 10.05 35.16 -8.14
CA ASP A 895 10.27 35.31 -6.71
C ASP A 895 11.78 35.36 -6.40
N GLU A 896 12.24 36.50 -5.92
CA GLU A 896 13.64 36.74 -5.51
C GLU A 896 13.86 36.46 -4.01
N ALA A 897 12.79 36.18 -3.25
CA ALA A 897 12.86 35.99 -1.80
C ALA A 897 12.33 34.61 -1.39
N GLY A 898 13.11 33.88 -0.58
CA GLY A 898 12.72 32.60 0.01
C GLY A 898 11.63 32.74 1.06
N SER A 899 10.40 33.03 0.62
CA SER A 899 9.20 33.02 1.45
C SER A 899 8.85 31.57 1.83
N ILE A 900 8.33 31.38 3.05
CA ILE A 900 7.89 30.06 3.56
C ILE A 900 6.74 29.49 2.71
N ALA A 901 6.00 30.34 1.98
CA ALA A 901 4.95 29.94 1.04
C ALA A 901 5.49 29.36 -0.29
N ASP A 902 6.80 29.44 -0.53
CA ASP A 902 7.47 29.12 -1.80
C ASP A 902 8.48 27.96 -1.65
N LEU A 903 8.33 27.17 -0.58
CA LEU A 903 9.07 25.93 -0.37
C LEU A 903 8.94 25.04 -1.61
N GLY A 904 10.08 24.62 -2.17
CA GLY A 904 10.16 23.76 -3.35
C GLY A 904 10.26 24.49 -4.70
N LEU A 905 10.03 25.81 -4.76
CA LEU A 905 10.29 26.63 -5.96
C LEU A 905 11.77 27.00 -6.03
N LYS A 906 12.41 26.86 -7.20
CA LYS A 906 13.78 27.34 -7.37
C LYS A 906 13.84 28.88 -7.41
N PRO A 907 14.95 29.52 -7.00
CA PRO A 907 15.11 30.97 -7.11
C PRO A 907 14.86 31.46 -8.55
N GLY A 908 13.98 32.46 -8.70
CA GLY A 908 13.57 32.99 -10.00
C GLY A 908 12.61 32.11 -10.81
N GLY A 909 12.16 30.98 -10.25
CA GLY A 909 11.09 30.16 -10.82
C GLY A 909 9.77 30.93 -10.85
N ARG A 910 8.96 30.69 -11.89
CA ARG A 910 7.66 31.38 -12.07
C ARG A 910 6.47 30.45 -12.00
N VAL A 911 6.65 29.18 -11.64
CA VAL A 911 5.55 28.20 -11.67
C VAL A 911 5.63 27.28 -10.47
N ARG A 912 4.52 27.16 -9.75
CA ARG A 912 4.38 26.30 -8.57
C ARG A 912 3.17 25.38 -8.70
N MET A 913 3.20 24.27 -7.96
CA MET A 913 2.07 23.35 -7.87
C MET A 913 1.46 23.41 -6.47
N ILE A 914 0.14 23.47 -6.39
CA ILE A 914 -0.61 23.45 -5.13
C ILE A 914 -1.50 22.22 -5.10
N GLN A 915 -1.47 21.46 -4.01
CA GLN A 915 -2.39 20.36 -3.80
C GLN A 915 -3.82 20.88 -3.65
N THR A 916 -4.75 20.36 -4.46
CA THR A 916 -6.17 20.76 -4.44
C THR A 916 -7.09 19.67 -3.90
N SER A 917 -6.85 18.42 -4.27
CA SER A 917 -7.57 17.27 -3.71
C SER A 917 -6.67 16.04 -3.68
N SER A 918 -7.03 15.09 -2.84
CA SER A 918 -6.39 13.79 -2.72
C SER A 918 -7.44 12.71 -2.48
N MET A 919 -7.23 11.55 -3.09
CA MET A 919 -8.24 10.50 -3.20
C MET A 919 -7.58 9.14 -3.13
N GLN A 920 -8.05 8.28 -2.23
CA GLN A 920 -7.55 6.92 -2.08
C GLN A 920 -8.54 5.91 -2.67
N ILE A 921 -8.04 4.96 -3.45
CA ILE A 921 -8.87 3.85 -3.95
C ILE A 921 -9.29 2.95 -2.78
N LYS A 922 -10.60 2.87 -2.51
CA LYS A 922 -11.16 2.05 -1.43
C LYS A 922 -11.31 0.58 -1.87
N GLN A 923 -10.69 -0.32 -1.12
CA GLN A 923 -10.84 -1.77 -1.30
C GLN A 923 -12.22 -2.25 -0.86
N SER A 924 -12.82 -3.16 -1.63
CA SER A 924 -14.01 -3.88 -1.17
C SER A 924 -13.59 -4.90 -0.13
N ILE A 925 -14.31 -4.95 0.99
CA ILE A 925 -14.00 -5.70 2.22
C ILE A 925 -13.78 -7.21 1.96
N TYR A 926 -14.26 -7.73 0.83
CA TYR A 926 -14.26 -9.15 0.48
C TYR A 926 -12.95 -9.72 -0.08
N MET A 927 -11.95 -8.91 -0.43
CA MET A 927 -10.68 -9.39 -1.01
C MET A 927 -9.48 -9.05 -0.12
N ALA A 928 -9.46 -9.58 1.10
CA ALA A 928 -8.52 -9.21 2.17
C ALA A 928 -7.18 -9.99 2.18
N LYS A 929 -6.53 -10.21 1.04
CA LYS A 929 -5.19 -10.86 1.03
C LYS A 929 -4.04 -10.01 0.45
N ASP A 930 -4.30 -9.16 -0.54
CA ASP A 930 -3.28 -8.29 -1.12
C ASP A 930 -3.73 -6.82 -1.10
N SER A 931 -2.80 -5.90 -0.86
CA SER A 931 -3.04 -4.47 -1.02
C SER A 931 -3.32 -4.13 -2.49
N ILE A 932 -4.22 -3.18 -2.73
CA ILE A 932 -4.46 -2.66 -4.09
C ILE A 932 -3.17 -2.03 -4.60
N GLN A 933 -2.70 -2.48 -5.75
CA GLN A 933 -1.62 -1.86 -6.50
C GLN A 933 -2.19 -1.23 -7.76
N ALA A 934 -1.91 0.05 -7.97
CA ALA A 934 -2.28 0.76 -9.17
C ALA A 934 -1.16 0.64 -10.23
N PHE A 935 -1.53 0.61 -11.51
CA PHE A 935 -0.58 0.44 -12.61
C PHE A 935 -0.61 1.57 -13.64
N ASP A 936 -1.77 2.21 -13.85
CA ASP A 936 -1.93 3.29 -14.81
C ASP A 936 -3.12 4.20 -14.47
N LEU A 937 -3.08 5.43 -14.95
CA LEU A 937 -4.13 6.44 -14.80
C LEU A 937 -4.43 7.08 -16.16
N SER A 938 -5.72 7.14 -16.50
CA SER A 938 -6.19 7.78 -17.74
C SER A 938 -7.48 8.54 -17.50
N CYS A 939 -7.73 9.59 -18.29
CA CYS A 939 -8.99 10.34 -18.27
C CYS A 939 -9.42 10.66 -19.71
N PRO A 940 -10.73 10.84 -19.95
CA PRO A 940 -11.22 11.41 -21.21
C PRO A 940 -10.69 12.83 -21.42
N ILE A 941 -10.39 13.20 -22.67
CA ILE A 941 -9.83 14.54 -22.98
C ILE A 941 -10.86 15.66 -22.74
N ASN A 942 -12.14 15.39 -23.04
CA ASN A 942 -13.21 16.38 -22.88
C ASN A 942 -13.90 16.35 -21.50
N ASP A 943 -13.62 15.32 -20.70
CA ASP A 943 -14.28 15.08 -19.43
C ASP A 943 -13.24 14.70 -18.38
N VAL A 944 -12.47 15.72 -18.01
CA VAL A 944 -11.31 15.63 -17.13
C VAL A 944 -11.69 15.47 -15.65
N ASP A 945 -12.99 15.45 -15.36
CA ASP A 945 -13.51 15.19 -14.02
C ASP A 945 -13.61 13.69 -13.77
N ASN A 946 -13.65 12.85 -14.81
CA ASN A 946 -13.71 11.40 -14.68
C ASN A 946 -12.31 10.75 -14.86
N LEU A 947 -11.82 10.13 -13.81
CA LEU A 947 -10.50 9.48 -13.70
C LEU A 947 -10.66 7.96 -13.63
N TYR A 948 -9.87 7.25 -14.42
CA TYR A 948 -9.90 5.79 -14.51
C TYR A 948 -8.55 5.21 -14.13
N VAL A 949 -8.55 4.28 -13.18
CA VAL A 949 -7.33 3.68 -12.60
C VAL A 949 -7.28 2.19 -12.89
N ALA A 950 -6.16 1.76 -13.46
CA ALA A 950 -5.83 0.35 -13.62
C ALA A 950 -5.25 -0.21 -12.33
N SER A 951 -5.70 -1.40 -11.93
CA SER A 951 -5.30 -2.03 -10.68
C SER A 951 -5.12 -3.54 -10.80
N ASN A 952 -4.47 -4.14 -9.80
CA ASN A 952 -4.38 -5.60 -9.64
C ASN A 952 -5.70 -6.29 -9.22
N ALA A 953 -6.81 -5.55 -9.07
CA ALA A 953 -8.05 -6.03 -8.46
C ALA A 953 -9.16 -6.38 -9.48
N ASN A 954 -8.81 -7.03 -10.61
CA ASN A 954 -9.74 -7.51 -11.67
C ASN A 954 -10.76 -6.48 -12.19
N ALA A 955 -10.45 -5.20 -12.02
CA ALA A 955 -11.32 -4.10 -12.42
C ALA A 955 -10.53 -2.81 -12.64
N VAL A 956 -11.09 -1.96 -13.50
CA VAL A 956 -10.71 -0.55 -13.62
C VAL A 956 -11.60 0.25 -12.68
N TYR A 957 -11.00 1.05 -11.79
CA TYR A 957 -11.74 1.91 -10.87
C TYR A 957 -12.05 3.24 -11.54
N HIS A 958 -13.31 3.68 -11.45
CA HIS A 958 -13.76 4.95 -11.99
C HIS A 958 -14.08 5.90 -10.83
N MET A 959 -13.37 7.02 -10.79
CA MET A 959 -13.45 8.03 -9.74
C MET A 959 -13.61 9.39 -10.37
N THR A 960 -14.25 10.31 -9.66
CA THR A 960 -14.31 11.71 -10.07
C THR A 960 -13.17 12.50 -9.44
N ARG A 961 -12.76 13.62 -10.02
CA ARG A 961 -11.74 14.54 -9.50
C ARG A 961 -12.06 15.04 -8.08
N TYR A 962 -13.32 15.02 -7.70
CA TYR A 962 -13.84 15.48 -6.41
C TYR A 962 -13.86 14.39 -5.33
N GLY A 963 -13.40 13.17 -5.64
CA GLY A 963 -13.32 12.06 -4.67
C GLY A 963 -14.57 11.19 -4.58
N GLU A 964 -15.57 11.44 -5.40
CA GLU A 964 -16.76 10.57 -5.52
C GLU A 964 -16.48 9.41 -6.48
N MET A 965 -17.13 8.26 -6.26
CA MET A 965 -17.07 7.15 -7.21
C MET A 965 -17.91 7.49 -8.44
N GLY A 966 -17.32 7.39 -9.63
CA GLY A 966 -18.06 7.61 -10.87
C GLY A 966 -19.07 6.48 -11.15
N SER A 967 -19.98 6.69 -12.11
CA SER A 967 -20.95 5.67 -12.52
C SER A 967 -20.62 5.14 -13.92
N PRO A 968 -20.38 3.83 -14.11
CA PRO A 968 -20.23 2.79 -13.08
C PRO A 968 -18.92 2.94 -12.28
N SER A 969 -18.91 2.49 -11.02
CA SER A 969 -17.76 2.66 -10.11
C SER A 969 -16.56 1.77 -10.44
N LYS A 970 -16.84 0.65 -11.11
CA LYS A 970 -15.85 -0.36 -11.51
C LYS A 970 -16.22 -0.90 -12.89
N LEU A 971 -15.25 -0.97 -13.80
CA LEU A 971 -15.38 -1.68 -15.07
C LEU A 971 -14.80 -3.08 -14.89
N ARG A 972 -15.62 -4.12 -15.08
CA ARG A 972 -15.23 -5.51 -14.83
C ARG A 972 -14.55 -6.10 -16.06
N VAL A 973 -13.39 -6.72 -15.85
CA VAL A 973 -12.57 -7.31 -16.93
C VAL A 973 -12.92 -8.77 -17.19
N SER A 974 -13.36 -9.50 -16.17
CA SER A 974 -13.85 -10.87 -16.28
C SER A 974 -15.13 -11.07 -15.46
N THR A 975 -15.96 -12.02 -15.91
CA THR A 975 -17.14 -12.51 -15.19
C THR A 975 -16.77 -13.50 -14.07
N ASP A 976 -15.57 -14.08 -14.11
CA ASP A 976 -15.09 -15.02 -13.10
C ASP A 976 -14.56 -14.28 -11.86
N LEU A 977 -15.31 -14.36 -10.76
CA LEU A 977 -14.97 -13.75 -9.47
C LEU A 977 -13.68 -14.30 -8.82
N GLU A 978 -13.23 -15.48 -9.25
CA GLU A 978 -12.03 -16.15 -8.71
C GLU A 978 -10.75 -15.86 -9.54
N ALA A 979 -10.88 -15.36 -10.78
CA ALA A 979 -9.72 -15.07 -11.62
C ALA A 979 -9.15 -13.68 -11.28
N GLN A 980 -7.99 -13.63 -10.62
CA GLN A 980 -7.30 -12.38 -10.34
C GLN A 980 -6.54 -11.90 -11.58
N ILE A 981 -7.24 -11.18 -12.45
CA ILE A 981 -6.65 -10.57 -13.65
C ILE A 981 -6.16 -9.17 -13.30
N GLU A 982 -4.87 -8.91 -13.44
CA GLU A 982 -4.33 -7.55 -13.30
C GLU A 982 -4.62 -6.72 -14.55
N VAL A 983 -5.05 -5.47 -14.34
CA VAL A 983 -5.18 -4.49 -15.41
C VAL A 983 -3.91 -3.65 -15.44
N THR A 984 -3.24 -3.62 -16.58
CA THR A 984 -1.87 -3.10 -16.66
C THR A 984 -1.77 -1.73 -17.29
N CYS A 985 -2.63 -1.41 -18.27
CA CYS A 985 -2.57 -0.14 -19.00
C CYS A 985 -3.95 0.32 -19.48
N LEU A 986 -4.11 1.64 -19.61
CA LEU A 986 -5.34 2.29 -20.04
C LEU A 986 -5.08 3.32 -21.13
N SER A 987 -5.99 3.41 -22.09
CA SER A 987 -5.91 4.45 -23.12
C SER A 987 -7.29 4.89 -23.58
N PHE A 988 -7.62 6.16 -23.35
CA PHE A 988 -8.80 6.78 -23.93
C PHE A 988 -8.59 7.12 -25.40
N ASN A 989 -9.63 6.93 -26.21
CA ASN A 989 -9.60 7.31 -27.60
C ASN A 989 -9.61 8.85 -27.71
N PRO A 990 -8.61 9.47 -28.37
CA PRO A 990 -8.43 10.92 -28.38
C PRO A 990 -9.49 11.67 -29.22
N MET A 991 -10.22 10.97 -30.09
CA MET A 991 -11.26 11.57 -30.93
C MET A 991 -12.67 11.19 -30.49
N VAL A 992 -12.82 9.99 -29.91
CA VAL A 992 -14.09 9.45 -29.43
C VAL A 992 -13.99 9.25 -27.91
N ASN A 993 -14.18 10.33 -27.16
CA ASN A 993 -13.98 10.42 -25.71
C ASN A 993 -14.80 9.44 -24.84
N LYS A 994 -15.69 8.66 -25.45
CA LYS A 994 -16.44 7.61 -24.75
C LYS A 994 -15.71 6.27 -24.75
N LEU A 995 -14.69 6.05 -25.57
CA LEU A 995 -14.04 4.75 -25.71
C LEU A 995 -12.78 4.64 -24.86
N LEU A 996 -12.71 3.59 -24.05
CA LEU A 996 -11.57 3.24 -23.23
C LEU A 996 -11.03 1.88 -23.66
N LEU A 997 -9.75 1.83 -24.00
CA LEU A 997 -9.02 0.60 -24.25
C LEU A 997 -8.27 0.18 -22.98
N VAL A 998 -8.41 -1.08 -22.62
CA VAL A 998 -7.88 -1.67 -21.38
C VAL A 998 -7.03 -2.89 -21.73
N GLY A 999 -5.79 -2.92 -21.24
CA GLY A 999 -4.90 -4.07 -21.36
C GLY A 999 -4.76 -4.85 -20.06
N THR A 1000 -4.62 -6.16 -20.16
CA THR A 1000 -4.51 -7.08 -19.00
C THR A 1000 -3.18 -7.80 -18.94
N GLY A 1001 -2.83 -8.31 -17.75
CA GLY A 1001 -1.64 -9.14 -17.53
C GLY A 1001 -1.68 -10.50 -18.25
N HIS A 1002 -2.86 -10.97 -18.66
CA HIS A 1002 -3.01 -12.24 -19.40
C HIS A 1002 -2.95 -12.07 -20.93
N GLY A 1003 -2.54 -10.90 -21.42
CA GLY A 1003 -2.40 -10.67 -22.86
C GLY A 1003 -3.72 -10.39 -23.58
N GLN A 1004 -4.80 -10.07 -22.85
CA GLN A 1004 -6.09 -9.71 -23.41
C GLN A 1004 -6.24 -8.19 -23.48
N LEU A 1005 -6.98 -7.72 -24.49
CA LEU A 1005 -7.40 -6.33 -24.62
C LEU A 1005 -8.93 -6.26 -24.52
N HIS A 1006 -9.45 -5.22 -23.90
CA HIS A 1006 -10.88 -4.97 -23.76
C HIS A 1006 -11.20 -3.53 -24.15
N LEU A 1007 -12.28 -3.33 -24.89
CA LEU A 1007 -12.81 -2.04 -25.28
C LEU A 1007 -14.06 -1.75 -24.46
N TYR A 1008 -14.08 -0.66 -23.71
CA TYR A 1008 -15.22 -0.19 -22.94
C TYR A 1008 -15.78 1.10 -23.54
N THR A 1009 -17.07 1.35 -23.28
CA THR A 1009 -17.63 2.70 -23.40
C THR A 1009 -17.90 3.30 -22.03
N THR A 1010 -17.78 4.61 -21.90
CA THR A 1010 -18.19 5.34 -20.70
C THR A 1010 -19.68 5.08 -20.43
N GLY A 1011 -19.99 4.61 -19.22
CA GLY A 1011 -21.35 4.30 -18.77
C GLY A 1011 -21.76 2.81 -18.83
N ARG A 1012 -20.94 1.90 -19.37
CA ARG A 1012 -21.15 0.44 -19.26
C ARG A 1012 -20.08 -0.17 -18.35
N ASP A 1013 -20.45 -1.14 -17.53
CA ASP A 1013 -19.55 -1.90 -16.65
C ASP A 1013 -18.88 -3.10 -17.34
N GLU A 1014 -19.49 -3.61 -18.41
CA GLU A 1014 -18.97 -4.68 -19.26
C GLU A 1014 -18.27 -4.17 -20.53
N PRO A 1015 -17.26 -4.90 -21.05
CA PRO A 1015 -16.57 -4.54 -22.28
C PRO A 1015 -17.47 -4.75 -23.50
N ILE A 1016 -17.43 -3.80 -24.43
CA ILE A 1016 -18.08 -3.87 -25.73
C ILE A 1016 -17.40 -4.92 -26.62
N LEU A 1017 -16.07 -5.00 -26.56
CA LEU A 1017 -15.29 -5.91 -27.38
C LEU A 1017 -14.11 -6.45 -26.57
N THR A 1018 -13.88 -7.76 -26.67
CA THR A 1018 -12.77 -8.43 -25.98
C THR A 1018 -11.92 -9.20 -26.99
N TRP A 1019 -10.63 -8.87 -27.02
CA TRP A 1019 -9.62 -9.59 -27.79
C TRP A 1019 -8.88 -10.56 -26.88
N SER A 1020 -9.50 -11.73 -26.64
CA SER A 1020 -8.95 -12.78 -25.77
C SER A 1020 -7.66 -13.42 -26.28
N GLN A 1021 -7.38 -13.31 -27.59
CA GLN A 1021 -6.16 -13.78 -28.24
C GLN A 1021 -5.29 -12.64 -28.78
N ALA A 1022 -5.41 -11.42 -28.21
CA ALA A 1022 -4.59 -10.28 -28.63
C ALA A 1022 -3.09 -10.60 -28.52
N PHE A 1023 -2.66 -11.21 -27.42
CA PHE A 1023 -1.31 -11.76 -27.22
C PHE A 1023 -1.39 -13.19 -26.67
N ARG A 1024 -0.23 -13.87 -26.57
CA ARG A 1024 -0.19 -15.20 -25.95
C ARG A 1024 -0.56 -15.05 -24.47
N SER A 1025 -1.25 -16.05 -23.88
CA SER A 1025 -1.78 -15.98 -22.51
C SER A 1025 -0.73 -15.74 -21.42
N SER A 1026 0.56 -15.91 -21.72
CA SER A 1026 1.69 -15.66 -20.82
C SER A 1026 2.34 -14.27 -20.99
N ALA A 1027 1.86 -13.43 -21.90
CA ALA A 1027 2.50 -12.16 -22.25
C ALA A 1027 1.68 -10.98 -21.70
N ILE A 1028 2.28 -10.23 -20.80
CA ILE A 1028 1.65 -9.08 -20.12
C ILE A 1028 1.56 -7.93 -21.12
N VAL A 1029 0.36 -7.36 -21.33
CA VAL A 1029 0.22 -6.14 -22.13
C VAL A 1029 0.86 -4.98 -21.37
N ARG A 1030 1.89 -4.35 -21.93
CA ARG A 1030 2.68 -3.30 -21.25
C ARG A 1030 2.19 -1.89 -21.55
N SER A 1031 1.71 -1.65 -22.77
CA SER A 1031 0.98 -0.42 -23.10
C SER A 1031 0.02 -0.64 -24.23
N CYS A 1032 -1.08 0.11 -24.20
CA CYS A 1032 -2.00 0.29 -25.30
C CYS A 1032 -2.10 1.79 -25.59
N ASN A 1033 -2.05 2.19 -26.86
CA ASN A 1033 -2.11 3.58 -27.29
C ASN A 1033 -2.99 3.72 -28.52
N TRP A 1034 -3.98 4.60 -28.46
CA TRP A 1034 -4.72 5.02 -29.64
C TRP A 1034 -3.87 5.89 -30.57
N SER A 1035 -4.13 5.79 -31.86
CA SER A 1035 -3.61 6.76 -32.82
C SER A 1035 -4.31 8.11 -32.62
N THR A 1036 -3.52 9.18 -32.43
CA THR A 1036 -4.02 10.55 -32.45
C THR A 1036 -4.29 11.07 -33.88
N GLY A 1037 -3.96 10.27 -34.90
CA GLY A 1037 -4.14 10.58 -36.32
C GLY A 1037 -5.37 9.92 -36.95
N ARG A 1038 -5.85 8.80 -36.39
CA ARG A 1038 -7.07 8.11 -36.86
C ARG A 1038 -7.78 7.45 -35.69
N ALA A 1039 -9.06 7.77 -35.49
CA ALA A 1039 -9.86 7.26 -34.38
C ALA A 1039 -10.02 5.73 -34.36
N SER A 1040 -9.91 5.07 -35.51
CA SER A 1040 -10.12 3.63 -35.65
C SER A 1040 -8.89 2.77 -35.37
N ILE A 1041 -7.72 3.38 -35.17
CA ILE A 1041 -6.45 2.66 -35.06
C ILE A 1041 -5.92 2.72 -33.64
N PHE A 1042 -5.53 1.56 -33.11
CA PHE A 1042 -4.78 1.48 -31.87
C PHE A 1042 -3.61 0.49 -31.98
N PHE A 1043 -2.63 0.69 -31.11
CA PHE A 1043 -1.43 -0.11 -30.97
C PHE A 1043 -1.39 -0.70 -29.58
N ALA A 1044 -0.95 -1.94 -29.44
CA ALA A 1044 -0.66 -2.53 -28.15
C ALA A 1044 0.66 -3.30 -28.24
N HIS A 1045 1.38 -3.39 -27.12
CA HIS A 1045 2.57 -4.22 -27.05
C HIS A 1045 2.65 -5.06 -25.78
N ASP A 1046 3.31 -6.20 -25.89
CA ASP A 1046 3.49 -7.14 -24.78
C ASP A 1046 4.90 -7.09 -24.16
N SER A 1047 5.06 -7.79 -23.04
CA SER A 1047 6.33 -7.97 -22.34
C SER A 1047 7.37 -8.79 -23.12
N GLN A 1048 6.99 -9.40 -24.24
CA GLN A 1048 7.89 -10.17 -25.12
C GLN A 1048 8.39 -9.32 -26.31
N GLY A 1049 7.97 -8.05 -26.37
CA GLY A 1049 8.37 -7.11 -27.41
C GLY A 1049 7.58 -7.21 -28.71
N HIS A 1050 6.41 -7.86 -28.71
CA HIS A 1050 5.50 -7.85 -29.85
C HIS A 1050 4.65 -6.58 -29.84
N ILE A 1051 4.77 -5.76 -30.88
CA ILE A 1051 3.89 -4.63 -31.15
C ILE A 1051 2.87 -5.06 -32.19
N LYS A 1052 1.59 -4.99 -31.84
CA LYS A 1052 0.47 -5.26 -32.74
C LYS A 1052 -0.36 -4.01 -32.94
N TYR A 1053 -0.98 -3.90 -34.11
CA TYR A 1053 -1.89 -2.80 -34.40
C TYR A 1053 -3.19 -3.31 -35.02
N TRP A 1054 -4.27 -2.58 -34.75
CA TRP A 1054 -5.63 -2.86 -35.21
C TRP A 1054 -6.15 -1.63 -35.95
N ASP A 1055 -6.93 -1.85 -37.01
CA ASP A 1055 -7.75 -0.79 -37.63
C ASP A 1055 -9.18 -1.32 -37.65
N LEU A 1056 -10.00 -0.80 -36.73
CA LEU A 1056 -11.39 -1.22 -36.50
C LEU A 1056 -12.30 -1.00 -37.71
N THR A 1057 -11.86 -0.25 -38.72
CA THR A 1057 -12.60 -0.10 -39.99
C THR A 1057 -12.34 -1.23 -40.99
N LYS A 1058 -11.30 -2.04 -40.77
CA LYS A 1058 -10.91 -3.14 -41.67
C LYS A 1058 -11.21 -4.50 -41.05
N ASP A 1059 -10.75 -4.72 -39.82
CA ASP A 1059 -10.99 -5.94 -39.07
C ASP A 1059 -11.19 -5.59 -37.60
N LEU A 1060 -12.28 -6.08 -37.02
CA LEU A 1060 -12.65 -5.84 -35.64
C LEU A 1060 -11.94 -6.80 -34.68
N TYR A 1061 -11.62 -8.03 -35.10
CA TYR A 1061 -11.23 -9.11 -34.20
C TYR A 1061 -9.74 -9.45 -34.29
N GLN A 1062 -9.11 -9.28 -35.44
CA GLN A 1062 -7.71 -9.65 -35.63
C GLN A 1062 -6.77 -8.45 -35.78
N PRO A 1063 -5.53 -8.55 -35.28
CA PRO A 1063 -4.50 -7.54 -35.53
C PRO A 1063 -4.10 -7.56 -37.00
N LEU A 1064 -3.94 -6.39 -37.61
CA LEU A 1064 -3.53 -6.24 -39.01
C LEU A 1064 -2.03 -6.41 -39.22
N GLY A 1065 -1.24 -6.31 -38.15
CA GLY A 1065 0.18 -6.60 -38.20
C GLY A 1065 0.79 -6.84 -36.83
N ASN A 1066 1.94 -7.50 -36.84
CA ASN A 1066 2.73 -7.85 -35.67
C ASN A 1066 4.21 -7.59 -35.98
N VAL A 1067 4.86 -6.81 -35.13
CA VAL A 1067 6.27 -6.43 -35.25
C VAL A 1067 6.95 -6.80 -33.95
N LYS A 1068 7.95 -7.68 -34.03
CA LYS A 1068 8.74 -8.06 -32.87
C LYS A 1068 9.97 -7.16 -32.76
N ILE A 1069 10.13 -6.50 -31.63
CA ILE A 1069 11.32 -5.74 -31.26
C ILE A 1069 11.95 -6.42 -30.05
N GLU A 1070 13.21 -6.82 -30.16
CA GLU A 1070 13.91 -7.48 -29.06
C GLU A 1070 14.14 -6.53 -27.88
N ASN A 1071 13.85 -7.02 -26.68
CA ASN A 1071 14.02 -6.29 -25.41
C ASN A 1071 13.29 -4.94 -25.36
N LEU A 1072 12.11 -4.79 -25.96
CA LEU A 1072 11.30 -3.57 -25.86
C LEU A 1072 10.94 -3.26 -24.38
N SER A 1073 11.31 -2.07 -23.88
CA SER A 1073 10.97 -1.63 -22.52
C SER A 1073 9.83 -0.62 -22.49
N HIS A 1074 9.88 0.40 -23.34
CA HIS A 1074 8.80 1.39 -23.48
C HIS A 1074 8.41 1.57 -24.95
N PHE A 1075 7.11 1.67 -25.20
CA PHE A 1075 6.54 2.04 -26.49
C PHE A 1075 5.58 3.20 -26.32
N ILE A 1076 5.89 4.31 -26.98
CA ILE A 1076 5.10 5.55 -26.91
C ILE A 1076 4.83 6.05 -28.31
N LEU A 1077 3.58 6.37 -28.57
CA LEU A 1077 3.14 6.92 -29.85
C LEU A 1077 2.92 8.43 -29.70
N SER A 1078 3.44 9.22 -30.62
CA SER A 1078 3.02 10.61 -30.77
C SER A 1078 2.85 10.96 -32.24
N ILE A 1079 1.76 11.64 -32.55
CA ILE A 1079 1.47 12.08 -33.91
C ILE A 1079 1.30 13.58 -33.88
N SER A 1080 2.12 14.25 -34.69
CA SER A 1080 2.01 15.68 -34.91
C SER A 1080 0.86 15.96 -35.87
N SER A 1081 -0.14 16.72 -35.43
CA SER A 1081 -1.19 17.22 -36.32
C SER A 1081 -0.67 18.28 -37.29
N GLN A 1082 0.39 19.01 -36.93
CA GLN A 1082 0.94 20.11 -37.73
C GLN A 1082 1.90 19.66 -38.84
N ALA A 1083 2.53 18.49 -38.71
CA ALA A 1083 3.61 18.05 -39.60
C ALA A 1083 3.28 16.83 -40.48
N GLU A 1084 2.06 16.28 -40.42
CA GLU A 1084 1.64 15.02 -41.09
C GLU A 1084 2.54 13.80 -40.81
N THR A 1085 3.46 13.91 -39.85
CA THR A 1085 4.43 12.89 -39.47
C THR A 1085 4.06 12.28 -38.13
N ALA A 1086 3.95 10.95 -38.10
CA ALA A 1086 3.87 10.20 -36.86
C ALA A 1086 5.22 9.62 -36.52
N PHE A 1087 5.57 9.72 -35.23
CA PHE A 1087 6.74 9.11 -34.66
C PHE A 1087 6.28 8.07 -33.64
N ALA A 1088 6.72 6.83 -33.82
CA ALA A 1088 6.67 5.80 -32.80
C ALA A 1088 8.02 5.77 -32.11
N LEU A 1089 8.03 5.96 -30.80
CA LEU A 1089 9.23 5.86 -30.00
C LEU A 1089 9.30 4.47 -29.36
N VAL A 1090 10.44 3.82 -29.59
CA VAL A 1090 10.78 2.48 -29.17
C VAL A 1090 12.04 2.58 -28.33
N THR A 1091 11.98 2.11 -27.09
CA THR A 1091 13.17 1.99 -26.24
C THR A 1091 13.46 0.53 -25.94
N LYS A 1092 14.74 0.18 -25.89
CA LYS A 1092 15.20 -1.16 -25.53
C LYS A 1092 15.64 -1.18 -24.06
N GLN A 1093 15.36 -2.29 -23.38
CA GLN A 1093 15.75 -2.55 -22.01
C GLN A 1093 17.28 -2.60 -21.92
N ASN A 1094 17.85 -1.93 -20.91
CA ASN A 1094 19.29 -1.81 -20.67
C ASN A 1094 20.09 -1.15 -21.81
N SER A 1095 19.40 -0.42 -22.70
CA SER A 1095 20.01 0.42 -23.73
C SER A 1095 20.01 1.88 -23.28
N SER A 1096 21.09 2.61 -23.60
CA SER A 1096 21.13 4.07 -23.52
C SER A 1096 20.66 4.76 -24.81
N GLN A 1097 20.43 3.98 -25.87
CA GLN A 1097 19.97 4.45 -27.18
C GLN A 1097 18.45 4.30 -27.32
N ILE A 1098 17.84 5.27 -28.00
CA ILE A 1098 16.40 5.29 -28.32
C ILE A 1098 16.21 5.17 -29.82
N GLU A 1099 15.30 4.30 -30.23
CA GLU A 1099 14.91 4.10 -31.62
C GLU A 1099 13.60 4.84 -31.88
N ILE A 1100 13.62 5.85 -32.75
CA ILE A 1100 12.43 6.57 -33.18
C ILE A 1100 12.09 6.11 -34.59
N HIS A 1101 11.00 5.37 -34.71
CA HIS A 1101 10.46 4.91 -35.97
C HIS A 1101 9.48 5.94 -36.52
N GLN A 1102 9.75 6.43 -37.73
CA GLN A 1102 8.76 7.22 -38.45
C GLN A 1102 7.70 6.28 -39.02
N LEU A 1103 6.44 6.47 -38.64
CA LEU A 1103 5.34 5.66 -39.12
C LEU A 1103 4.91 6.10 -40.52
N LYS A 1104 4.44 5.15 -41.33
CA LYS A 1104 3.88 5.42 -42.65
C LYS A 1104 2.70 6.39 -42.55
N ARG A 1105 2.54 7.25 -43.56
CA ARG A 1105 1.42 8.21 -43.68
C ARG A 1105 0.04 7.56 -43.57
N THR A 1106 -0.10 6.28 -43.92
CA THR A 1106 -1.38 5.53 -43.79
C THR A 1106 -1.95 5.51 -42.37
N PHE A 1107 -1.11 5.67 -41.35
CA PHE A 1107 -1.51 5.73 -39.95
C PHE A 1107 -1.86 7.16 -39.48
N THR A 1108 -1.54 8.19 -40.28
CA THR A 1108 -1.67 9.61 -39.94
C THR A 1108 -2.62 10.40 -40.81
N THR A 1109 -3.00 9.90 -42.00
CA THR A 1109 -3.93 10.59 -42.87
C THR A 1109 -5.33 10.64 -42.26
N HIS A 1110 -5.74 11.84 -41.85
CA HIS A 1110 -7.11 12.16 -41.46
C HIS A 1110 -8.01 12.26 -42.68
N SER A 1111 -9.16 11.58 -42.66
CA SER A 1111 -10.28 11.85 -43.58
C SER A 1111 -11.58 11.67 -42.81
N ASP A 1112 -12.47 12.65 -42.93
CA ASP A 1112 -13.78 12.65 -42.27
C ASP A 1112 -14.60 11.40 -42.62
N SER A 1113 -14.44 10.87 -43.84
CA SER A 1113 -15.08 9.63 -44.29
C SER A 1113 -14.72 8.40 -43.42
N PHE A 1114 -13.48 8.29 -42.95
CA PHE A 1114 -13.06 7.18 -42.08
C PHE A 1114 -13.63 7.33 -40.67
N ASN A 1115 -13.73 8.56 -40.15
CA ASN A 1115 -14.31 8.82 -38.84
C ASN A 1115 -15.82 8.57 -38.82
N ASP A 1116 -16.54 8.92 -39.89
CA ASP A 1116 -17.98 8.65 -39.99
C ASP A 1116 -18.27 7.16 -40.17
N ASN A 1117 -17.44 6.45 -40.96
CA ASN A 1117 -17.52 4.99 -41.06
C ASN A 1117 -17.23 4.32 -39.71
N PHE A 1118 -16.19 4.77 -38.98
CA PHE A 1118 -15.86 4.26 -37.66
C PHE A 1118 -17.00 4.51 -36.64
N LYS A 1119 -17.61 5.69 -36.64
CA LYS A 1119 -18.79 5.98 -35.80
C LYS A 1119 -19.97 5.07 -36.12
N THR A 1120 -20.17 4.74 -37.40
CA THR A 1120 -21.23 3.81 -37.83
C THR A 1120 -20.96 2.40 -37.32
N ILE A 1121 -19.74 1.90 -37.51
CA ILE A 1121 -19.31 0.59 -36.99
C ILE A 1121 -19.43 0.54 -35.47
N LEU A 1122 -19.02 1.58 -34.75
CA LEU A 1122 -19.19 1.65 -33.29
C LEU A 1122 -20.66 1.63 -32.88
N LYS A 1123 -21.55 2.29 -33.63
CA LYS A 1123 -22.99 2.26 -33.38
C LYS A 1123 -23.56 0.86 -33.58
N ASP A 1124 -23.10 0.13 -34.60
CA ASP A 1124 -23.50 -1.25 -34.85
C ASP A 1124 -23.00 -2.22 -33.77
N ILE A 1125 -21.77 -2.02 -33.26
CA ILE A 1125 -21.24 -2.82 -32.15
C ILE A 1125 -22.00 -2.51 -30.85
N MET A 1126 -22.28 -1.23 -30.56
CA MET A 1126 -23.03 -0.82 -29.37
C MET A 1126 -24.52 -1.22 -29.38
N THR A 1127 -25.10 -1.50 -30.54
CA THR A 1127 -26.51 -1.91 -30.67
C THR A 1127 -26.69 -3.43 -30.70
N ASN A 1128 -25.67 -4.19 -31.10
CA ASN A 1128 -25.68 -5.66 -31.10
C ASN A 1128 -25.17 -6.30 -29.80
N THR A 1129 -24.74 -5.48 -28.82
CA THR A 1129 -24.31 -5.88 -27.47
C THR A 1129 -25.11 -5.12 -26.42
#